data_AF-A0AAV9XLF5-F1
#
_entry.id   AF-A0AAV9XLF5-F1
#
_cell.length_a   1.000
_cell.length_b   1.000
_cell.length_c   1.000
_cell.angle_alpha   90.00
_cell.angle_beta   90.00
_cell.angle_gamma   90.00
#
_symmetry.space_group_name_H-M   'P 1'
#
loop_
_entity.id
_entity.type
_entity.pdbx_description
1 polymer ?
#
loop_
_entity_poly.entity_id
_entity_poly.type
_entity_poly.pdbx_seq_one_letter_code
_entity_poly.pdbx_strand_id
1 'polypeptide(L)'
;MDHIYQVSSIDNLVAAHKSSDSILLPKQIRLNKVDFPESHSGEILASVFSKISAFPIYISPQYLTYIQSVSKHLHTAITDIVSRWWDDGDLYASISLNPKVERLLRKLDTEGITWQSGSWRPDFLIEESAETTYPRIKICEINARFGLNGFFCSQGVANGFYKNATSSTQPAFSQFTDVFGYIFDNAKPIHVLKGRELGYDIHHLRNETRSEVIFATIDQLRIVSTNTGNRLLQVVGDDEIEISQVILELHQDEILSIPEDLLWEISIRSRINDLRTIMLVHDKRMLGIVRRQLVNLVSRGVLSIQAAALLENSIAETILPDTLEYRQALDSPRDEQWLFKPAGSGKGAGIIFRNDMPENEWRSFIATTQTPHVLQRGVNHKTFNLVMPSEDCSIRRVEWDIVGTFFVVNGYFSGFGPWRSSAEKICALSRGGSWMLGVCDRACLPFPMHPKSRGTRRPSRTISEHSADLQLFPPKIIEAFSPSCGAAIKHIAEVHQSLEESGVALVRLNFADPSSDYLVSLVRDGLHPTYNHGLPVDHSQTKGWLWDVKPIHGKVHTSVDPLARSETMHVFPWHTDCSFEASPPRHFALHVLHADRHGGGSLSLVRTADIVQELSEEAISRLSMPQFEFTVPDEFNKGASQNLVGPLLDMSFGEPKLRFRRDIISPTTQAAADALEELDKILDECKSSSGRSLRKVMKAEDLPDGMVIVVDNAKWLHARNQVNDPDRHLRRVRWNAQPFAAAC
;
A
#
# COMPACT_ATOMS: atom_id res chain seq x y z
N MET A 1 8.82 25.05 -1.46
CA MET A 1 8.49 25.09 -0.02
C MET A 1 9.05 23.84 0.59
N ASP A 2 9.51 23.89 1.84
CA ASP A 2 10.00 22.69 2.53
C ASP A 2 8.86 21.67 2.67
N HIS A 3 9.10 20.43 2.25
CA HIS A 3 8.12 19.34 2.31
C HIS A 3 7.87 18.81 3.73
N ILE A 4 8.79 19.11 4.65
CA ILE A 4 8.76 18.74 6.05
C ILE A 4 9.46 19.81 6.89
N TYR A 5 8.76 20.39 7.86
CA TYR A 5 9.31 21.38 8.79
C TYR A 5 8.38 21.62 9.99
N GLN A 6 8.90 22.16 11.10
CA GLN A 6 8.09 22.48 12.27
C GLN A 6 7.33 23.80 12.09
N VAL A 7 6.03 23.81 12.39
CA VAL A 7 5.15 24.99 12.27
C VAL A 7 4.72 25.53 13.62
N SER A 8 4.46 26.84 13.69
CA SER A 8 4.03 27.51 14.92
C SER A 8 2.57 27.20 15.31
N SER A 9 1.75 26.79 14.34
CA SER A 9 0.41 26.21 14.54
C SER A 9 -0.11 25.57 13.26
N ILE A 10 -1.10 24.70 13.41
CA ILE A 10 -1.89 24.12 12.32
C ILE A 10 -2.62 25.17 11.47
N ASP A 11 -2.94 26.35 12.00
CA ASP A 11 -3.78 27.32 11.31
C ASP A 11 -3.05 28.20 10.29
N ASN A 12 -1.72 28.33 10.39
CA ASN A 12 -0.99 29.33 9.60
C ASN A 12 0.33 28.84 8.97
N LEU A 13 0.73 27.58 9.18
CA LEU A 13 1.91 26.93 8.57
C LEU A 13 3.22 27.75 8.54
N VAL A 14 3.32 28.79 9.37
CA VAL A 14 4.53 29.60 9.53
C VAL A 14 5.54 28.79 10.32
N ALA A 15 6.77 28.71 9.82
CA ALA A 15 7.84 27.99 10.49
C ALA A 15 8.04 28.46 11.94
N ALA A 16 8.10 27.51 12.88
CA ALA A 16 8.16 27.81 14.31
C ALA A 16 9.40 28.65 14.67
N HIS A 17 10.57 28.31 14.12
CA HIS A 17 11.82 29.04 14.39
C HIS A 17 11.81 30.50 13.92
N LYS A 18 10.95 30.86 12.94
CA LYS A 18 10.77 32.23 12.44
C LYS A 18 9.75 33.05 13.23
N SER A 19 9.02 32.41 14.15
CA SER A 19 7.96 33.05 14.93
C SER A 19 8.53 33.68 16.21
N SER A 20 7.90 34.76 16.69
CA SER A 20 8.30 35.44 17.92
C SER A 20 7.91 34.67 19.17
N ASP A 21 8.67 34.83 20.25
CA ASP A 21 8.37 34.19 21.54
C ASP A 21 7.04 34.64 22.13
N SER A 22 6.61 35.87 21.82
CA SER A 22 5.28 36.38 22.20
C SER A 22 4.11 35.57 21.63
N ILE A 23 4.33 34.82 20.53
CA ILE A 23 3.33 33.93 19.92
C ILE A 23 3.51 32.49 20.41
N LEU A 24 4.76 32.04 20.53
CA LEU A 24 5.10 30.64 20.81
C LEU A 24 4.90 30.28 22.29
N LEU A 25 5.41 31.11 23.20
CA LEU A 25 5.42 30.80 24.63
C LEU A 25 4.01 30.62 25.22
N PRO A 26 3.00 31.46 24.91
CA PRO A 26 1.64 31.24 25.39
C PRO A 26 1.03 29.90 24.94
N LYS A 27 1.37 29.43 23.73
CA LYS A 27 0.89 28.13 23.21
C LYS A 27 1.50 26.96 23.96
N GLN A 28 2.80 27.00 24.24
CA GLN A 28 3.46 25.97 25.05
C GLN A 28 2.92 25.95 26.48
N ILE A 29 2.74 27.12 27.11
CA ILE A 29 2.12 27.22 28.44
C ILE A 29 0.69 26.65 28.43
N ARG A 30 -0.09 26.90 27.38
CA ARG A 30 -1.43 26.32 27.22
C ARG A 30 -1.37 24.80 27.15
N LEU A 31 -0.47 24.22 26.35
CA LEU A 31 -0.28 22.78 26.25
C LEU A 31 0.08 22.15 27.59
N ASN A 32 1.01 22.76 28.33
CA ASN A 32 1.44 22.28 29.64
C ASN A 32 0.31 22.28 30.70
N LYS A 33 -0.80 22.97 30.44
CA LYS A 33 -2.00 23.02 31.29
C LYS A 33 -3.12 22.11 30.81
N VAL A 34 -2.99 21.45 29.67
CA VAL A 34 -3.99 20.50 29.17
C VAL A 34 -3.92 19.24 30.02
N ASP A 35 -5.08 18.86 30.57
CA ASP A 35 -5.24 17.56 31.22
C ASP A 35 -5.55 16.51 30.15
N PHE A 36 -4.63 15.56 29.98
CA PHE A 36 -4.80 14.44 29.06
C PHE A 36 -5.23 13.21 29.86
N PRO A 37 -6.45 12.66 29.67
CA PRO A 37 -6.92 11.46 30.39
C PRO A 37 -5.96 10.27 30.27
N GLU A 38 -5.31 10.15 29.12
CA GLU A 38 -4.29 9.14 28.83
C GLU A 38 -3.13 9.25 29.82
N SER A 39 -2.75 10.45 30.26
CA SER A 39 -1.61 10.67 31.17
C SER A 39 -1.80 10.03 32.55
N HIS A 40 -3.05 9.81 32.99
CA HIS A 40 -3.38 9.14 34.26
C HIS A 40 -3.33 7.62 34.17
N SER A 41 -3.15 7.06 32.97
CA SER A 41 -3.19 5.62 32.75
C SER A 41 -1.87 4.91 33.11
N GLY A 42 -0.81 5.65 33.49
CA GLY A 42 0.43 5.08 34.01
C GLY A 42 1.49 6.12 34.38
N GLU A 43 2.31 5.85 35.40
CA GLU A 43 3.29 6.80 35.95
C GLU A 43 4.30 7.34 34.91
N ILE A 44 4.65 6.53 33.91
CA ILE A 44 5.58 6.91 32.83
C ILE A 44 4.98 7.99 31.91
N LEU A 45 3.67 8.00 31.72
CA LEU A 45 3.02 8.87 30.74
C LEU A 45 3.07 10.34 31.13
N ALA A 46 2.90 10.68 32.42
CA ALA A 46 3.02 12.06 32.88
C ALA A 46 4.38 12.68 32.46
N SER A 47 5.47 11.91 32.58
CA SER A 47 6.81 12.32 32.12
C SER A 47 6.91 12.44 30.59
N VAL A 48 6.14 11.65 29.83
CA VAL A 48 6.09 11.75 28.36
C VAL A 48 5.35 13.02 27.95
N PHE A 49 4.19 13.30 28.56
CA PHE A 49 3.39 14.50 28.26
C PHE A 49 4.09 15.79 28.69
N SER A 50 4.98 15.79 29.69
CA SER A 50 5.76 17.00 30.02
C SER A 50 6.83 17.35 28.97
N LYS A 51 7.17 16.42 28.07
CA LYS A 51 8.23 16.57 27.05
C LYS A 51 7.70 16.94 25.67
N ILE A 52 6.40 17.24 25.55
CA ILE A 52 5.76 17.53 24.28
C ILE A 52 5.92 19.00 23.86
N SER A 53 6.29 19.20 22.60
CA SER A 53 6.23 20.52 21.95
C SER A 53 4.82 20.84 21.46
N ALA A 54 4.39 22.09 21.65
CA ALA A 54 3.16 22.65 21.09
C ALA A 54 3.21 22.93 19.58
N PHE A 55 4.36 22.71 18.97
CA PHE A 55 4.64 23.04 17.57
C PHE A 55 4.82 21.74 16.78
N PRO A 56 3.88 21.40 15.87
CA PRO A 56 3.91 20.13 15.16
C PRO A 56 4.85 20.19 13.95
N ILE A 57 5.22 19.01 13.45
CA ILE A 57 5.87 18.86 12.13
C ILE A 57 4.78 18.87 11.06
N TYR A 58 4.85 19.81 10.13
CA TYR A 58 4.04 19.77 8.92
C TYR A 58 4.65 18.81 7.90
N ILE A 59 3.80 18.02 7.25
CA ILE A 59 4.13 17.10 6.17
C ILE A 59 3.26 17.47 4.96
N SER A 60 3.90 17.82 3.84
CA SER A 60 3.18 18.15 2.61
C SER A 60 2.45 16.92 2.03
N PRO A 61 1.37 17.10 1.25
CA PRO A 61 0.65 15.99 0.62
C PRO A 61 1.56 15.06 -0.19
N GLN A 62 2.53 15.61 -0.94
CA GLN A 62 3.46 14.84 -1.75
C GLN A 62 4.38 13.96 -0.89
N TYR A 63 4.88 14.50 0.22
CA TYR A 63 5.76 13.75 1.12
C TYR A 63 5.01 12.69 1.92
N LEU A 64 3.76 12.98 2.28
CA LEU A 64 2.86 12.00 2.89
C LEU A 64 2.57 10.82 1.93
N THR A 65 2.23 11.10 0.66
CA THR A 65 2.02 10.06 -0.36
C THR A 65 3.27 9.21 -0.57
N TYR A 66 4.46 9.84 -0.56
CA TYR A 66 5.73 9.12 -0.59
C TYR A 66 5.88 8.15 0.59
N ILE A 67 5.66 8.61 1.83
CA ILE A 67 5.75 7.75 3.04
C ILE A 67 4.70 6.63 3.00
N GLN A 68 3.48 6.91 2.56
CA GLN A 68 2.43 5.91 2.40
C GLN A 68 2.80 4.85 1.37
N SER A 69 3.45 5.25 0.26
CA SER A 69 3.98 4.32 -0.74
C SER A 69 5.07 3.43 -0.15
N VAL A 70 6.03 3.98 0.60
CA VAL A 70 7.06 3.18 1.29
C VAL A 70 6.41 2.18 2.26
N SER A 71 5.45 2.65 3.07
CA SER A 71 4.70 1.82 4.02
C SER A 71 4.02 0.63 3.33
N LYS A 72 3.32 0.86 2.22
CA LYS A 72 2.61 -0.17 1.45
C LYS A 72 3.58 -1.22 0.91
N HIS A 73 4.66 -0.81 0.28
CA HIS A 73 5.61 -1.73 -0.33
C HIS A 73 6.42 -2.49 0.73
N LEU A 74 6.74 -1.86 1.87
CA LEU A 74 7.40 -2.54 2.99
C LEU A 74 6.51 -3.65 3.55
N HIS A 75 5.22 -3.37 3.72
CA HIS A 75 4.24 -4.39 4.12
C HIS A 75 4.12 -5.52 3.12
N THR A 76 4.08 -5.21 1.83
CA THR A 76 4.04 -6.22 0.76
C THR A 76 5.27 -7.14 0.82
N ALA A 77 6.46 -6.55 0.93
CA ALA A 77 7.73 -7.29 1.01
C ALA A 77 7.79 -8.20 2.24
N ILE A 78 7.50 -7.66 3.42
CA ILE A 78 7.51 -8.44 4.67
C ILE A 78 6.44 -9.53 4.64
N THR A 79 5.29 -9.25 4.02
CA THR A 79 4.19 -10.22 3.96
C THR A 79 4.58 -11.45 3.16
N ASP A 80 5.21 -11.27 2.00
CA ASP A 80 5.75 -12.37 1.20
C ASP A 80 6.87 -13.11 1.93
N ILE A 81 7.81 -12.39 2.56
CA ILE A 81 8.92 -13.00 3.29
C ILE A 81 8.42 -13.89 4.44
N VAL A 82 7.43 -13.43 5.20
CA VAL A 82 6.87 -14.22 6.31
C VAL A 82 6.03 -15.39 5.81
N SER A 83 5.29 -15.25 4.72
CA SER A 83 4.42 -16.32 4.21
C SER A 83 5.18 -17.54 3.69
N ARG A 84 6.37 -17.33 3.13
CA ARG A 84 7.25 -18.39 2.62
C ARG A 84 8.43 -18.69 3.53
N TRP A 85 8.38 -18.25 4.79
CA TRP A 85 9.52 -18.30 5.71
C TRP A 85 10.16 -19.69 5.82
N TRP A 86 9.35 -20.75 5.71
CA TRP A 86 9.81 -22.14 5.80
C TRP A 86 10.19 -22.77 4.47
N ASP A 87 9.83 -22.16 3.35
CA ASP A 87 10.07 -22.68 2.01
C ASP A 87 11.44 -22.26 1.45
N ASP A 88 12.03 -21.20 2.04
CA ASP A 88 13.32 -20.65 1.63
C ASP A 88 14.37 -20.88 2.73
N GLY A 89 15.34 -21.74 2.42
CA GLY A 89 16.50 -22.05 3.25
C GLY A 89 17.23 -20.83 3.79
N ASP A 90 17.37 -19.80 2.95
CA ASP A 90 18.14 -18.61 3.28
C ASP A 90 17.39 -17.71 4.26
N LEU A 91 16.05 -17.70 4.21
CA LEU A 91 15.23 -16.90 5.12
C LEU A 91 15.31 -17.40 6.56
N TYR A 92 14.95 -18.66 6.80
CA TYR A 92 14.96 -19.17 8.19
C TYR A 92 16.38 -19.34 8.73
N ALA A 93 17.41 -19.46 7.88
CA ALA A 93 18.81 -19.39 8.32
C ALA A 93 19.22 -17.98 8.77
N SER A 94 18.63 -16.92 8.20
CA SER A 94 18.95 -15.52 8.53
C SER A 94 18.52 -15.11 9.94
N ILE A 95 17.48 -15.72 10.49
CA ILE A 95 17.06 -15.54 11.88
C ILE A 95 17.03 -16.89 12.58
N SER A 96 18.12 -17.22 13.28
CA SER A 96 18.18 -18.39 14.16
C SER A 96 17.21 -18.23 15.34
N LEU A 97 16.07 -18.92 15.27
CA LEU A 97 15.04 -18.91 16.30
C LEU A 97 15.40 -19.85 17.45
N ASN A 98 14.85 -19.57 18.63
CA ASN A 98 14.86 -20.56 19.71
C ASN A 98 14.11 -21.83 19.25
N PRO A 99 14.63 -23.06 19.49
CA PRO A 99 13.99 -24.29 19.02
C PRO A 99 12.52 -24.46 19.41
N LYS A 100 12.12 -23.96 20.59
CA LYS A 100 10.71 -23.96 21.02
C LYS A 100 9.85 -23.05 20.15
N VAL A 101 10.34 -21.83 19.87
CA VAL A 101 9.64 -20.87 19.01
C VAL A 101 9.56 -21.39 17.60
N GLU A 102 10.64 -21.97 17.07
CA GLU A 102 10.64 -22.58 15.74
C GLU A 102 9.56 -23.67 15.62
N ARG A 103 9.54 -24.65 16.54
CA ARG A 103 8.51 -25.70 16.56
C ARG A 103 7.10 -25.11 16.57
N LEU A 104 6.90 -24.09 17.39
CA LEU A 104 5.61 -23.44 17.53
C LEU A 104 5.17 -22.69 16.26
N LEU A 105 6.08 -21.92 15.65
CA LEU A 105 5.79 -21.19 14.42
C LEU A 105 5.54 -22.15 13.23
N ARG A 106 6.30 -23.25 13.14
CA ARG A 106 6.03 -24.33 12.18
C ARG A 106 4.69 -25.00 12.43
N LYS A 107 4.30 -25.17 13.70
CA LYS A 107 2.98 -25.71 14.06
C LYS A 107 1.85 -24.77 13.65
N LEU A 108 1.98 -23.46 13.86
CA LEU A 108 0.99 -22.46 13.41
C LEU A 108 0.77 -22.56 11.90
N ASP A 109 1.84 -22.69 11.13
CA ASP A 109 1.79 -22.86 9.69
C ASP A 109 1.15 -24.20 9.28
N THR A 110 1.57 -25.29 9.93
CA THR A 110 1.07 -26.65 9.69
C THR A 110 -0.43 -26.78 9.96
N GLU A 111 -0.93 -26.13 11.00
CA GLU A 111 -2.35 -26.11 11.39
C GLU A 111 -3.19 -25.09 10.58
N GLY A 112 -2.56 -24.39 9.63
CA GLY A 112 -3.21 -23.41 8.76
C GLY A 112 -3.77 -22.21 9.54
N ILE A 113 -3.07 -21.78 10.60
CA ILE A 113 -3.43 -20.57 11.33
C ILE A 113 -2.98 -19.37 10.50
N THR A 114 -3.93 -18.68 9.88
CA THR A 114 -3.66 -17.50 9.05
C THR A 114 -2.87 -16.47 9.83
N TRP A 115 -1.73 -16.07 9.30
CA TRP A 115 -0.98 -14.95 9.86
C TRP A 115 -1.70 -13.64 9.57
N GLN A 116 -1.85 -12.84 10.61
CA GLN A 116 -2.28 -11.45 10.50
C GLN A 116 -1.06 -10.58 10.80
N SER A 117 -0.68 -9.76 9.82
CA SER A 117 0.48 -8.87 9.96
C SER A 117 0.44 -8.05 11.26
N GLY A 118 -0.74 -7.55 11.65
CA GLY A 118 -0.94 -6.89 12.93
C GLY A 118 -0.52 -5.42 12.87
N SER A 119 -0.09 -4.86 14.00
CA SER A 119 0.31 -3.46 14.18
C SER A 119 1.83 -3.32 14.29
N TRP A 120 2.43 -2.65 13.31
CA TRP A 120 3.84 -2.33 13.27
C TRP A 120 4.05 -0.83 13.39
N ARG A 121 5.22 -0.48 13.88
CA ARG A 121 5.63 0.90 14.04
C ARG A 121 7.06 1.08 13.49
N PRO A 122 7.21 1.28 12.17
CA PRO A 122 8.49 1.65 11.58
C PRO A 122 8.96 3.01 12.06
N ASP A 123 10.19 3.06 12.54
CA ASP A 123 10.88 4.30 12.91
C ASP A 123 11.84 4.65 11.78
N PHE A 124 11.89 5.93 11.41
CA PHE A 124 12.67 6.40 10.27
C PHE A 124 13.43 7.69 10.58
N LEU A 125 14.60 7.76 9.96
CA LEU A 125 15.51 8.89 9.96
C LEU A 125 15.25 9.73 8.70
N ILE A 126 15.64 11.01 8.72
CA ILE A 126 15.56 11.88 7.53
C ILE A 126 16.96 12.09 6.99
N GLU A 127 17.23 11.55 5.81
CA GLU A 127 18.50 11.72 5.11
C GLU A 127 18.56 13.07 4.41
N GLU A 128 19.66 13.78 4.61
CA GLU A 128 20.03 14.93 3.80
C GLU A 128 20.66 14.46 2.50
N SER A 129 19.99 14.74 1.38
CA SER A 129 20.45 14.41 0.04
C SER A 129 20.33 15.64 -0.86
N ALA A 130 21.45 16.05 -1.46
CA ALA A 130 21.49 17.13 -2.45
C ALA A 130 20.89 16.72 -3.80
N GLU A 131 20.70 15.42 -4.04
CA GLU A 131 20.28 14.85 -5.32
C GLU A 131 18.76 14.71 -5.47
N THR A 132 17.99 15.02 -4.42
CA THR A 132 16.54 14.81 -4.40
C THR A 132 15.74 16.07 -4.10
N THR A 133 14.60 16.18 -4.77
CA THR A 133 13.63 17.29 -4.61
C THR A 133 13.11 17.45 -3.18
N TYR A 134 13.13 16.38 -2.37
CA TYR A 134 12.78 16.40 -0.96
C TYR A 134 13.63 15.39 -0.17
N PRO A 135 13.79 15.57 1.16
CA PRO A 135 14.59 14.66 1.99
C PRO A 135 14.06 13.23 1.92
N ARG A 136 14.94 12.22 1.93
CA ARG A 136 14.52 10.81 1.90
C ARG A 136 14.34 10.28 3.32
N ILE A 137 13.36 9.41 3.53
CA ILE A 137 13.28 8.66 4.79
C ILE A 137 14.24 7.47 4.75
N LYS A 138 14.79 7.09 5.91
CA LYS A 138 15.54 5.84 6.11
C LYS A 138 14.96 5.08 7.29
N ILE A 139 14.14 4.08 7.03
CA ILE A 139 13.57 3.19 8.03
C ILE A 139 14.72 2.45 8.71
N CYS A 140 14.90 2.69 10.01
CA CYS A 140 16.06 2.24 10.76
C CYS A 140 15.74 1.11 11.74
N GLU A 141 14.46 0.92 12.08
CA GLU A 141 13.92 -0.23 12.82
C GLU A 141 12.41 -0.40 12.60
N ILE A 142 11.89 -1.60 12.89
CA ILE A 142 10.46 -1.90 12.94
C ILE A 142 10.10 -2.34 14.36
N ASN A 143 9.25 -1.58 15.03
CA ASN A 143 8.74 -1.92 16.36
C ASN A 143 7.41 -2.69 16.21
N ALA A 144 7.38 -3.98 16.55
CA ALA A 144 6.16 -4.78 16.49
C ALA A 144 5.93 -5.68 17.73
N ARG A 145 6.71 -5.49 18.80
CA ARG A 145 6.53 -6.23 20.06
C ARG A 145 5.31 -5.75 20.86
N PHE A 146 5.15 -4.44 20.98
CA PHE A 146 4.08 -3.80 21.75
C PHE A 146 3.18 -3.03 20.78
N GLY A 147 2.17 -3.70 20.24
CA GLY A 147 1.42 -3.25 19.05
C GLY A 147 0.63 -1.94 19.20
N LEU A 148 0.36 -1.50 20.43
CA LEU A 148 -0.37 -0.24 20.70
C LEU A 148 0.51 0.88 21.26
N ASN A 149 1.80 0.60 21.48
CA ASN A 149 2.68 1.51 22.21
C ASN A 149 2.81 2.86 21.49
N GLY A 150 2.46 3.94 22.18
CA GLY A 150 2.52 5.31 21.69
C GLY A 150 1.34 5.72 20.82
N PHE A 151 0.37 4.82 20.59
CA PHE A 151 -0.82 5.11 19.80
C PHE A 151 -1.78 6.04 20.55
N PHE A 152 -2.14 5.68 21.78
CA PHE A 152 -3.10 6.46 22.59
C PHE A 152 -2.49 7.78 23.06
N CYS A 153 -1.20 7.85 23.39
CA CYS A 153 -0.60 9.15 23.72
C CYS A 153 -0.61 10.10 22.51
N SER A 154 -0.39 9.58 21.30
CA SER A 154 -0.52 10.36 20.06
C SER A 154 -1.97 10.79 19.82
N GLN A 155 -2.92 9.87 20.05
CA GLN A 155 -4.36 10.14 19.94
C GLN A 155 -4.82 11.25 20.90
N GLY A 156 -4.46 11.15 22.17
CA GLY A 156 -4.85 12.11 23.21
C GLY A 156 -4.36 13.51 22.90
N VAL A 157 -3.10 13.64 22.47
CA VAL A 157 -2.53 14.91 22.05
C VAL A 157 -3.20 15.44 20.76
N ALA A 158 -3.42 14.56 19.78
CA ALA A 158 -4.06 14.92 18.52
C ALA A 158 -5.45 15.50 18.77
N ASN A 159 -6.27 14.78 19.54
CA ASN A 159 -7.65 15.14 19.83
C ASN A 159 -7.77 16.28 20.85
N GLY A 160 -6.93 16.31 21.88
CA GLY A 160 -7.03 17.24 23.01
C GLY A 160 -6.38 18.60 22.78
N PHE A 161 -5.43 18.73 21.84
CA PHE A 161 -4.73 20.00 21.60
C PHE A 161 -4.66 20.45 20.14
N TYR A 162 -4.41 19.54 19.20
CA TYR A 162 -4.14 19.91 17.81
C TYR A 162 -5.36 19.89 16.89
N LYS A 163 -6.41 19.12 17.19
CA LYS A 163 -7.58 19.01 16.33
C LYS A 163 -8.36 20.32 16.31
N ASN A 164 -8.59 20.87 15.12
CA ASN A 164 -9.38 22.09 14.94
C ASN A 164 -10.27 21.99 13.71
N ALA A 165 -11.59 21.95 13.89
CA ALA A 165 -12.56 21.73 12.81
C ALA A 165 -12.58 22.83 11.73
N THR A 166 -11.98 24.00 11.93
CA THR A 166 -11.91 25.07 10.92
C THR A 166 -10.56 25.14 10.19
N SER A 167 -9.56 24.41 10.66
CA SER A 167 -8.20 24.47 10.11
C SER A 167 -8.06 23.67 8.81
N SER A 168 -7.25 24.18 7.89
CA SER A 168 -6.90 23.52 6.63
C SER A 168 -5.90 22.37 6.82
N THR A 169 -5.25 22.30 7.98
CA THR A 169 -4.39 21.18 8.37
C THR A 169 -4.91 20.47 9.61
N GLN A 170 -4.57 19.20 9.77
CA GLN A 170 -5.02 18.34 10.86
C GLN A 170 -3.90 17.42 11.33
N PRO A 171 -3.99 16.87 12.55
CA PRO A 171 -3.17 15.73 12.95
C PRO A 171 -3.24 14.61 11.91
N ALA A 172 -2.08 14.17 11.44
CA ALA A 172 -1.96 13.10 10.46
C ALA A 172 -2.07 11.74 11.15
N PHE A 173 -3.27 11.42 11.67
CA PHE A 173 -3.51 10.30 12.58
C PHE A 173 -4.93 9.71 12.41
N SER A 174 -5.06 8.38 12.45
CA SER A 174 -6.35 7.66 12.44
C SER A 174 -6.83 7.30 13.84
N GLN A 175 -8.13 7.32 14.10
CA GLN A 175 -8.69 7.02 15.43
C GLN A 175 -8.64 5.51 15.76
N PHE A 176 -8.55 5.16 17.04
CA PHE A 176 -8.48 3.77 17.51
C PHE A 176 -9.60 2.89 16.93
N THR A 177 -10.85 3.34 16.96
CA THR A 177 -11.99 2.57 16.47
C THR A 177 -11.91 2.24 14.98
N ASP A 178 -11.33 3.14 14.19
CA ASP A 178 -11.19 2.99 12.74
C ASP A 178 -10.09 1.98 12.38
N VAL A 179 -9.07 1.90 13.23
CA VAL A 179 -7.85 1.11 13.01
C VAL A 179 -7.92 -0.28 13.66
N PHE A 180 -8.46 -0.37 14.88
CA PHE A 180 -8.47 -1.60 15.68
C PHE A 180 -9.87 -2.16 15.93
N GLY A 181 -10.93 -1.40 15.63
CA GLY A 181 -12.30 -1.78 15.99
C GLY A 181 -12.83 -3.07 15.34
N TYR A 182 -12.21 -3.53 14.25
CA TYR A 182 -12.55 -4.81 13.60
C TYR A 182 -11.67 -5.98 14.03
N ILE A 183 -10.58 -5.73 14.75
CA ILE A 183 -9.64 -6.78 15.21
C ILE A 183 -10.21 -7.54 16.40
N PHE A 184 -11.04 -6.87 17.20
CA PHE A 184 -11.60 -7.42 18.42
C PHE A 184 -13.09 -7.79 18.26
N ASP A 185 -13.46 -8.95 18.82
CA ASP A 185 -14.84 -9.31 19.09
C ASP A 185 -15.35 -8.52 20.31
N ASN A 186 -16.15 -7.48 20.06
CA ASN A 186 -16.67 -6.60 21.11
C ASN A 186 -17.59 -7.30 22.13
N ALA A 187 -18.01 -8.54 21.87
CA ALA A 187 -18.81 -9.34 22.80
C ALA A 187 -17.96 -10.14 23.80
N LYS A 188 -16.63 -10.10 23.69
CA LYS A 188 -15.71 -10.90 24.50
C LYS A 188 -14.64 -10.04 25.18
N PRO A 189 -14.11 -10.51 26.33
CA PRO A 189 -13.05 -9.80 27.04
C PRO A 189 -11.71 -9.92 26.31
N ILE A 190 -10.97 -8.81 26.31
CA ILE A 190 -9.60 -8.72 25.81
C ILE A 190 -8.65 -8.90 27.00
N HIS A 191 -7.82 -9.94 26.95
CA HIS A 191 -6.79 -10.19 27.95
C HIS A 191 -5.46 -9.59 27.49
N VAL A 192 -4.92 -8.65 28.27
CA VAL A 192 -3.58 -8.09 28.08
C VAL A 192 -2.62 -8.85 28.99
N LEU A 193 -1.75 -9.67 28.41
CA LEU A 193 -0.76 -10.43 29.16
C LEU A 193 0.43 -9.52 29.49
N LYS A 194 0.65 -9.30 30.78
CA LYS A 194 1.65 -8.38 31.35
C LYS A 194 2.82 -9.14 31.96
N GLY A 195 3.99 -8.52 31.85
CA GLY A 195 5.23 -8.91 32.53
C GLY A 195 5.89 -7.68 33.11
N ARG A 196 7.20 -7.54 32.93
CA ARG A 196 7.98 -6.41 33.48
C ARG A 196 7.80 -5.08 32.76
N GLU A 197 7.29 -5.05 31.53
CA GLU A 197 7.03 -3.77 30.86
C GLU A 197 5.88 -3.08 31.59
N LEU A 198 6.11 -1.89 32.14
CA LEU A 198 5.06 -1.13 32.82
C LEU A 198 3.92 -0.73 31.86
N GLY A 199 4.24 -0.64 30.57
CA GLY A 199 3.35 -0.16 29.52
C GLY A 199 3.43 1.37 29.44
N TYR A 200 3.43 1.91 28.22
CA TYR A 200 3.21 3.34 28.03
C TYR A 200 1.72 3.60 28.22
N ASP A 201 0.94 3.38 27.16
CA ASP A 201 -0.43 3.83 27.07
C ASP A 201 -1.46 2.70 26.91
N ILE A 202 -1.00 1.45 27.01
CA ILE A 202 -1.87 0.25 26.94
C ILE A 202 -3.00 0.24 27.97
N HIS A 203 -2.78 0.84 29.15
CA HIS A 203 -3.79 0.91 30.21
C HIS A 203 -4.99 1.75 29.82
N HIS A 204 -4.83 2.65 28.84
CA HIS A 204 -5.90 3.47 28.29
C HIS A 204 -6.85 2.69 27.38
N LEU A 205 -6.46 1.49 26.91
CA LEU A 205 -7.29 0.64 26.05
C LEU A 205 -8.71 0.43 26.61
N ARG A 206 -8.84 0.32 27.94
CA ARG A 206 -10.13 0.14 28.64
C ARG A 206 -11.13 1.28 28.39
N ASN A 207 -10.66 2.47 28.02
CA ASN A 207 -11.49 3.64 27.75
C ASN A 207 -11.89 3.75 26.27
N GLU A 208 -11.19 3.03 25.40
CA GLU A 208 -11.26 3.16 23.94
C GLU A 208 -12.01 2.00 23.27
N THR A 209 -12.22 0.91 24.01
CA THR A 209 -12.94 -0.27 23.52
C THR A 209 -14.21 -0.55 24.33
N ARG A 210 -15.17 -1.22 23.68
CA ARG A 210 -16.40 -1.70 24.33
C ARG A 210 -16.20 -3.04 25.04
N SER A 211 -15.17 -3.80 24.65
CA SER A 211 -14.80 -5.03 25.32
C SER A 211 -14.31 -4.74 26.73
N GLU A 212 -14.59 -5.65 27.66
CA GLU A 212 -13.90 -5.66 28.94
C GLU A 212 -12.39 -5.91 28.72
N VAL A 213 -11.54 -5.14 29.38
CA VAL A 213 -10.08 -5.26 29.28
C VAL A 213 -9.54 -5.80 30.59
N ILE A 214 -8.95 -6.99 30.56
CA ILE A 214 -8.47 -7.71 31.72
C ILE A 214 -6.94 -7.83 31.63
N PHE A 215 -6.24 -7.42 32.67
CA PHE A 215 -4.79 -7.57 32.75
C PHE A 215 -4.47 -8.86 33.51
N ALA A 216 -3.62 -9.70 32.93
CA ALA A 216 -3.26 -10.99 33.50
C ALA A 216 -1.75 -11.23 33.42
N THR A 217 -1.21 -11.96 34.38
CA THR A 217 0.18 -12.45 34.36
C THR A 217 0.22 -13.91 33.95
N ILE A 218 1.38 -14.39 33.48
CA ILE A 218 1.53 -15.77 32.98
C ILE A 218 1.22 -16.82 34.06
N ASP A 219 1.55 -16.56 35.32
CA ASP A 219 1.32 -17.47 36.46
C ASP A 219 -0.17 -17.67 36.78
N GLN A 220 -1.05 -16.78 36.30
CA GLN A 220 -2.50 -16.89 36.45
C GLN A 220 -3.14 -17.78 35.37
N LEU A 221 -2.38 -18.23 34.37
CA LEU A 221 -2.94 -18.95 33.23
C LEU A 221 -3.01 -20.46 33.47
N ARG A 222 -4.13 -21.08 33.12
CA ARG A 222 -4.32 -22.54 33.17
C ARG A 222 -4.93 -23.06 31.87
N ILE A 223 -4.43 -24.19 31.40
CA ILE A 223 -5.04 -24.93 30.30
C ILE A 223 -6.00 -25.96 30.89
N VAL A 224 -7.22 -25.97 30.39
CA VAL A 224 -8.21 -27.01 30.70
C VAL A 224 -8.60 -27.70 29.41
N SER A 225 -8.26 -28.98 29.30
CA SER A 225 -8.66 -29.81 28.15
C SER A 225 -10.14 -30.18 28.24
N THR A 226 -10.85 -30.01 27.13
CA THR A 226 -12.26 -30.36 27.01
C THR A 226 -12.49 -31.25 25.78
N ASN A 227 -13.69 -31.82 25.64
CA ASN A 227 -14.05 -32.65 24.50
C ASN A 227 -14.00 -31.89 23.15
N THR A 228 -14.07 -30.57 23.17
CA THR A 228 -14.07 -29.70 21.97
C THR A 228 -12.72 -29.00 21.74
N GLY A 229 -11.70 -29.31 22.54
CA GLY A 229 -10.37 -28.69 22.49
C GLY A 229 -9.96 -28.09 23.83
N ASN A 230 -8.83 -27.38 23.84
CA ASN A 230 -8.32 -26.71 25.03
C ASN A 230 -9.01 -25.37 25.25
N ARG A 231 -9.38 -25.09 26.51
CA ARG A 231 -9.66 -23.75 26.99
C ARG A 231 -8.43 -23.17 27.68
N LEU A 232 -8.26 -21.87 27.53
CA LEU A 232 -7.26 -21.10 28.26
C LEU A 232 -8.02 -20.25 29.27
N LEU A 233 -7.69 -20.38 30.56
CA LEU A 233 -8.35 -19.67 31.65
C LEU A 233 -7.36 -18.77 32.38
N GLN A 234 -7.83 -17.62 32.84
CA GLN A 234 -7.22 -16.87 33.93
C GLN A 234 -7.85 -17.35 35.24
N VAL A 235 -7.03 -17.67 36.24
CA VAL A 235 -7.47 -18.11 37.56
C VAL A 235 -6.99 -17.10 38.61
N VAL A 236 -7.93 -16.48 39.32
CA VAL A 236 -7.67 -15.53 40.41
C VAL A 236 -8.52 -15.91 41.62
N GLY A 237 -7.90 -16.50 42.64
CA GLY A 237 -8.66 -17.09 43.75
C GLY A 237 -9.53 -18.26 43.25
N ASP A 238 -10.83 -18.17 43.49
CA ASP A 238 -11.83 -19.14 43.01
C ASP A 238 -12.47 -18.75 41.66
N ASP A 239 -12.14 -17.57 41.12
CA ASP A 239 -12.69 -17.08 39.87
C ASP A 239 -11.92 -17.62 38.66
N GLU A 240 -12.64 -18.20 37.70
CA GLU A 240 -12.12 -18.67 36.42
C GLU A 240 -12.72 -17.84 35.27
N ILE A 241 -11.88 -17.12 34.53
CA ILE A 241 -12.28 -16.30 33.38
C ILE A 241 -11.69 -16.89 32.11
N GLU A 242 -12.53 -17.14 31.10
CA GLU A 242 -12.07 -17.71 29.84
C GLU A 242 -11.35 -16.66 28.96
N ILE A 243 -10.15 -17.02 28.50
CA ILE A 243 -9.31 -16.20 27.63
C ILE A 243 -9.62 -16.58 26.18
N SER A 244 -10.15 -15.62 25.43
CA SER A 244 -10.53 -15.80 24.02
C SER A 244 -9.80 -14.84 23.06
N GLN A 245 -9.27 -13.73 23.58
CA GLN A 245 -8.55 -12.71 22.82
C GLN A 245 -7.38 -12.21 23.64
N VAL A 246 -6.18 -12.26 23.06
CA VAL A 246 -4.93 -11.90 23.75
C VAL A 246 -4.23 -10.74 23.05
N ILE A 247 -3.70 -9.81 23.86
CA ILE A 247 -2.66 -8.85 23.50
C ILE A 247 -1.43 -9.17 24.34
N LEU A 248 -0.25 -9.19 23.71
CA LEU A 248 1.02 -9.47 24.38
C LEU A 248 1.74 -8.17 24.75
N GLU A 249 2.03 -7.99 26.03
CA GLU A 249 2.86 -6.92 26.61
C GLU A 249 4.02 -7.56 27.40
N LEU A 250 4.74 -8.43 26.70
CA LEU A 250 5.85 -9.24 27.22
C LEU A 250 7.12 -9.02 26.40
N HIS A 251 8.27 -9.00 27.06
CA HIS A 251 9.58 -9.07 26.42
C HIS A 251 9.84 -10.48 25.88
N GLN A 252 10.73 -10.60 24.90
CA GLN A 252 10.98 -11.86 24.20
C GLN A 252 11.49 -12.96 25.13
N ASP A 253 12.33 -12.64 26.11
CA ASP A 253 12.79 -13.59 27.13
C ASP A 253 11.65 -14.05 28.05
N GLU A 254 10.68 -13.19 28.36
CA GLU A 254 9.47 -13.57 29.09
C GLU A 254 8.63 -14.55 28.25
N ILE A 255 8.46 -14.28 26.95
CA ILE A 255 7.78 -15.20 26.01
C ILE A 255 8.53 -16.54 25.95
N LEU A 256 9.86 -16.50 25.91
CA LEU A 256 10.72 -17.69 25.92
C LEU A 256 10.69 -18.44 27.25
N SER A 257 10.23 -17.86 28.36
CA SER A 257 10.04 -18.60 29.60
C SER A 257 8.70 -19.34 29.69
N ILE A 258 7.72 -19.02 28.83
CA ILE A 258 6.38 -19.63 28.87
C ILE A 258 6.47 -21.10 28.41
N PRO A 259 5.85 -22.06 29.13
CA PRO A 259 5.72 -23.45 28.67
C PRO A 259 5.15 -23.54 27.24
N GLU A 260 5.62 -24.52 26.45
CA GLU A 260 5.31 -24.59 25.01
C GLU A 260 3.82 -24.80 24.70
N ASP A 261 3.13 -25.58 25.53
CA ASP A 261 1.68 -25.82 25.47
C ASP A 261 0.88 -24.55 25.78
N LEU A 262 1.26 -23.82 26.83
CA LEU A 262 0.65 -22.54 27.18
C LEU A 262 0.91 -21.48 26.10
N LEU A 263 2.12 -21.42 25.58
CA LEU A 263 2.49 -20.48 24.52
C LEU A 263 1.72 -20.75 23.22
N TRP A 264 1.40 -22.01 22.92
CA TRP A 264 0.50 -22.39 21.84
C TRP A 264 -0.91 -21.82 22.02
N GLU A 265 -1.53 -22.03 23.19
CA GLU A 265 -2.87 -21.54 23.46
C GLU A 265 -2.95 -20.00 23.42
N ILE A 266 -1.89 -19.33 23.87
CA ILE A 266 -1.72 -17.88 23.75
C ILE A 266 -1.65 -17.46 22.27
N SER A 267 -0.81 -18.12 21.48
CA SER A 267 -0.52 -17.72 20.09
C SER A 267 -1.75 -17.78 19.19
N ILE A 268 -2.59 -18.81 19.32
CA ILE A 268 -3.82 -18.94 18.52
C ILE A 268 -4.93 -17.98 18.95
N ARG A 269 -4.78 -17.33 20.10
CA ARG A 269 -5.73 -16.32 20.65
C ARG A 269 -5.21 -14.89 20.51
N SER A 270 -3.96 -14.68 20.10
CA SER A 270 -3.40 -13.35 19.84
C SER A 270 -4.20 -12.64 18.76
N ARG A 271 -4.64 -11.40 19.04
CA ARG A 271 -5.41 -10.57 18.10
C ARG A 271 -4.59 -9.45 17.47
N ILE A 272 -3.60 -8.94 18.21
CA ILE A 272 -2.62 -8.00 17.71
C ILE A 272 -1.25 -8.64 17.87
N ASN A 273 -0.52 -8.75 16.76
CA ASN A 273 0.85 -9.26 16.67
C ASN A 273 1.01 -10.65 17.30
N ASP A 274 0.83 -11.69 16.50
CA ASP A 274 1.20 -13.04 16.93
C ASP A 274 2.73 -13.20 16.98
N LEU A 275 3.18 -14.40 17.35
CA LEU A 275 4.61 -14.69 17.49
C LEU A 275 5.40 -14.58 16.19
N ARG A 276 4.79 -14.70 15.00
CA ARG A 276 5.50 -14.46 13.73
C ARG A 276 5.85 -12.99 13.60
N THR A 277 4.90 -12.10 13.92
CA THR A 277 5.16 -10.66 13.94
C THR A 277 6.19 -10.29 15.02
N ILE A 278 6.07 -10.83 16.24
CA ILE A 278 6.97 -10.48 17.35
C ILE A 278 8.39 -11.05 17.16
N MET A 279 8.53 -12.27 16.63
CA MET A 279 9.83 -12.95 16.55
C MET A 279 10.54 -12.75 15.20
N LEU A 280 9.80 -12.43 14.13
CA LEU A 280 10.37 -12.23 12.79
C LEU A 280 10.36 -10.75 12.40
N VAL A 281 9.19 -10.12 12.35
CA VAL A 281 9.04 -8.77 11.80
C VAL A 281 9.71 -7.71 12.67
N HIS A 282 9.64 -7.87 14.00
CA HIS A 282 10.31 -6.96 14.94
C HIS A 282 11.84 -7.16 14.99
N ASP A 283 12.37 -8.27 14.47
CA ASP A 283 13.81 -8.52 14.49
C ASP A 283 14.53 -7.53 13.56
N LYS A 284 15.62 -6.92 14.02
CA LYS A 284 16.37 -5.92 13.25
C LYS A 284 16.95 -6.49 11.95
N ARG A 285 17.18 -7.81 11.91
CA ARG A 285 17.62 -8.51 10.70
C ARG A 285 16.56 -8.48 9.59
N MET A 286 15.28 -8.28 9.92
CA MET A 286 14.21 -8.20 8.92
C MET A 286 14.48 -7.12 7.87
N LEU A 287 15.00 -5.95 8.25
CA LEU A 287 15.35 -4.90 7.27
C LEU A 287 16.46 -5.34 6.32
N GLY A 288 17.47 -6.06 6.82
CA GLY A 288 18.53 -6.64 5.98
C GLY A 288 18.02 -7.75 5.07
N ILE A 289 17.08 -8.57 5.56
CA ILE A 289 16.41 -9.61 4.77
C ILE A 289 15.60 -8.98 3.64
N VAL A 290 14.77 -7.96 3.93
CA VAL A 290 14.00 -7.24 2.91
C VAL A 290 14.92 -6.71 1.81
N ARG A 291 16.02 -6.04 2.16
CA ARG A 291 17.00 -5.52 1.17
C ARG A 291 17.59 -6.63 0.30
N ARG A 292 18.04 -7.75 0.89
CA ARG A 292 18.59 -8.89 0.14
C ARG A 292 17.56 -9.55 -0.77
N GLN A 293 16.28 -9.52 -0.38
CA GLN A 293 15.19 -10.15 -1.12
C GLN A 293 14.60 -9.26 -2.22
N LEU A 294 14.99 -7.99 -2.35
CA LEU A 294 14.39 -7.07 -3.34
C LEU A 294 14.43 -7.63 -4.77
N VAL A 295 15.57 -8.15 -5.21
CA VAL A 295 15.69 -8.76 -6.56
C VAL A 295 14.80 -10.00 -6.70
N ASN A 296 14.73 -10.85 -5.67
CA ASN A 296 13.86 -12.02 -5.66
C ASN A 296 12.37 -11.61 -5.72
N LEU A 297 11.97 -10.62 -4.93
CA LEU A 297 10.62 -10.08 -4.87
C LEU A 297 10.20 -9.49 -6.24
N VAL A 298 11.11 -8.82 -6.94
CA VAL A 298 10.87 -8.35 -8.32
C VAL A 298 10.75 -9.52 -9.29
N SER A 299 11.68 -10.48 -9.23
CA SER A 299 11.67 -11.64 -10.16
C SER A 299 10.39 -12.48 -10.05
N ARG A 300 9.77 -12.52 -8.87
CA ARG A 300 8.52 -13.23 -8.57
C ARG A 300 7.27 -12.39 -8.76
N GLY A 301 7.40 -11.13 -9.21
CA GLY A 301 6.27 -10.22 -9.42
C GLY A 301 5.56 -9.77 -8.14
N VAL A 302 6.22 -9.88 -6.98
CA VAL A 302 5.70 -9.41 -5.68
C VAL A 302 5.86 -7.89 -5.57
N LEU A 303 6.97 -7.35 -6.09
CA LEU A 303 7.23 -5.91 -6.19
C LEU A 303 7.54 -5.54 -7.64
N SER A 304 7.19 -4.33 -8.05
CA SER A 304 7.76 -3.75 -9.27
C SER A 304 9.22 -3.32 -9.03
N ILE A 305 9.96 -3.07 -10.12
CA ILE A 305 11.32 -2.52 -10.04
C ILE A 305 11.33 -1.19 -9.28
N GLN A 306 10.35 -0.32 -9.55
CA GLN A 306 10.23 0.99 -8.88
C GLN A 306 9.90 0.84 -7.39
N ALA A 307 9.06 -0.13 -7.03
CA ALA A 307 8.77 -0.43 -5.63
C ALA A 307 10.01 -0.95 -4.90
N ALA A 308 10.80 -1.81 -5.54
CA ALA A 308 12.05 -2.30 -4.98
C ALA A 308 13.09 -1.18 -4.82
N ALA A 309 13.28 -0.33 -5.84
CA ALA A 309 14.16 0.83 -5.76
C ALA A 309 13.71 1.84 -4.70
N LEU A 310 12.39 2.05 -4.56
CA LEU A 310 11.81 2.88 -3.50
C LEU A 310 12.18 2.32 -2.11
N LEU A 311 12.02 1.01 -1.88
CA LEU A 311 12.38 0.37 -0.62
C LEU A 311 13.89 0.39 -0.36
N GLU A 312 14.70 0.10 -1.36
CA GLU A 312 16.16 0.17 -1.26
C GLU A 312 16.61 1.55 -0.80
N ASN A 313 16.03 2.61 -1.39
CA ASN A 313 16.32 3.98 -1.04
C ASN A 313 15.69 4.44 0.28
N SER A 314 14.65 3.77 0.75
CA SER A 314 13.91 4.16 1.96
C SER A 314 14.24 3.36 3.21
N ILE A 315 14.99 2.26 3.08
CA ILE A 315 15.44 1.44 4.21
C ILE A 315 16.89 1.80 4.50
N ALA A 316 17.21 2.05 5.77
CA ALA A 316 18.59 2.27 6.18
C ALA A 316 19.43 1.04 5.82
N GLU A 317 20.60 1.27 5.22
CA GLU A 317 21.45 0.20 4.74
C GLU A 317 21.81 -0.76 5.88
N THR A 318 21.20 -1.94 5.88
CA THR A 318 21.28 -2.93 6.95
C THR A 318 21.85 -4.22 6.40
N ILE A 319 22.93 -4.70 6.99
CA ILE A 319 23.70 -5.85 6.54
C ILE A 319 23.66 -6.95 7.60
N LEU A 320 23.40 -8.18 7.14
CA LEU A 320 23.34 -9.37 7.98
C LEU A 320 24.75 -9.91 8.24
N PRO A 321 25.02 -10.50 9.42
CA PRO A 321 26.27 -11.22 9.69
C PRO A 321 26.57 -12.30 8.64
N ASP A 322 27.85 -12.64 8.51
CA ASP A 322 28.38 -13.72 7.67
C ASP A 322 28.19 -13.56 6.14
N THR A 323 27.73 -12.40 5.67
CA THR A 323 27.66 -12.10 4.23
C THR A 323 28.96 -11.47 3.69
N LEU A 324 29.08 -11.38 2.36
CA LEU A 324 30.21 -10.69 1.73
C LEU A 324 30.18 -9.19 2.03
N GLU A 325 29.00 -8.59 1.97
CA GLU A 325 28.75 -7.18 2.25
C GLU A 325 29.10 -6.85 3.71
N TYR A 326 28.91 -7.80 4.63
CA TYR A 326 29.29 -7.61 6.03
C TYR A 326 30.80 -7.47 6.20
N ARG A 327 31.57 -8.33 5.50
CA ARG A 327 33.04 -8.23 5.49
C ARG A 327 33.51 -6.93 4.83
N GLN A 328 32.87 -6.54 3.73
CA GLN A 328 33.14 -5.26 3.06
C GLN A 328 32.86 -4.06 3.98
N ALA A 329 31.77 -4.08 4.74
CA ALA A 329 31.44 -3.04 5.72
C ALA A 329 32.47 -2.95 6.86
N LEU A 330 33.05 -4.07 7.29
CA LEU A 330 34.13 -4.05 8.28
C LEU A 330 35.43 -3.47 7.73
N ASP A 331 35.72 -3.75 6.46
CA ASP A 331 36.92 -3.26 5.77
C ASP A 331 36.74 -1.87 5.14
N SER A 332 35.55 -1.29 5.27
CA SER A 332 35.26 0.03 4.72
C SER A 332 36.08 1.13 5.42
N PRO A 333 36.35 2.24 4.71
CA PRO A 333 36.89 3.47 5.30
C PRO A 333 36.10 3.92 6.55
N ARG A 334 36.78 4.62 7.47
CA ARG A 334 36.21 5.00 8.78
C ARG A 334 35.20 6.15 8.69
N ASP A 335 35.27 6.97 7.64
CA ASP A 335 34.28 7.97 7.29
C ASP A 335 32.94 7.35 6.86
N GLU A 336 32.95 6.10 6.38
CA GLU A 336 31.75 5.27 6.32
C GLU A 336 31.37 4.79 7.73
N GLN A 337 30.54 5.60 8.40
CA GLN A 337 30.07 5.27 9.72
C GLN A 337 29.16 4.05 9.69
N TRP A 338 29.54 3.00 10.42
CA TRP A 338 28.70 1.84 10.70
C TRP A 338 28.29 1.82 12.16
N LEU A 339 27.13 1.22 12.43
CA LEU A 339 26.61 1.05 13.77
C LEU A 339 26.16 -0.40 13.99
N PHE A 340 26.57 -0.94 15.13
CA PHE A 340 26.21 -2.27 15.60
C PHE A 340 24.86 -2.16 16.29
N LYS A 341 23.89 -2.97 15.85
CA LYS A 341 22.57 -3.02 16.47
C LYS A 341 22.26 -4.47 16.91
N PRO A 342 22.11 -4.73 18.22
CA PRO A 342 21.64 -6.02 18.72
C PRO A 342 20.24 -6.35 18.18
N ALA A 343 20.03 -7.56 17.69
CA ALA A 343 18.70 -8.07 17.35
C ALA A 343 17.87 -8.28 18.62
N GLY A 344 16.54 -8.13 18.52
CA GLY A 344 15.60 -8.35 19.63
C GLY A 344 15.53 -7.25 20.70
N SER A 345 16.43 -6.25 20.69
CA SER A 345 16.32 -5.08 21.58
C SER A 345 15.40 -3.98 21.02
N GLY A 346 14.86 -3.12 21.88
CA GLY A 346 14.13 -1.90 21.50
C GLY A 346 14.73 -0.65 22.19
N LYS A 347 14.13 0.52 21.95
CA LYS A 347 14.48 1.80 22.63
C LYS A 347 15.98 2.19 22.47
N GLY A 348 16.62 1.78 21.38
CA GLY A 348 18.05 2.03 21.12
C GLY A 348 19.03 1.32 22.08
N ALA A 349 18.58 0.32 22.83
CA ALA A 349 19.42 -0.40 23.79
C ALA A 349 20.52 -1.21 23.09
N GLY A 350 21.77 -0.99 23.51
CA GLY A 350 22.95 -1.70 23.04
C GLY A 350 23.47 -1.29 21.65
N ILE A 351 22.98 -0.18 21.08
CA ILE A 351 23.54 0.37 19.84
C ILE A 351 24.93 0.93 20.12
N ILE A 352 25.91 0.54 19.29
CA ILE A 352 27.29 1.03 19.36
C ILE A 352 27.65 1.62 18.00
N PHE A 353 28.14 2.85 17.98
CA PHE A 353 28.65 3.48 16.76
C PHE A 353 30.13 3.13 16.62
N ARG A 354 30.57 2.70 15.43
CA ARG A 354 31.99 2.41 15.13
C ARG A 354 32.91 3.56 15.52
N ASN A 355 32.46 4.80 15.29
CA ASN A 355 33.24 6.01 15.57
C ASN A 355 33.40 6.31 17.07
N ASP A 356 32.61 5.67 17.94
CA ASP A 356 32.68 5.88 19.39
C ASP A 356 33.71 4.96 20.07
N MET A 357 34.44 4.12 19.31
CA MET A 357 35.54 3.30 19.83
C MET A 357 36.73 3.20 18.85
N PRO A 358 37.93 2.85 19.34
CA PRO A 358 39.09 2.55 18.50
C PRO A 358 38.82 1.40 17.51
N GLU A 359 39.42 1.47 16.32
CA GLU A 359 39.17 0.50 15.23
C GLU A 359 39.56 -0.95 15.61
N ASN A 360 40.66 -1.12 16.35
CA ASN A 360 41.08 -2.42 16.86
C ASN A 360 40.09 -2.99 17.88
N GLU A 361 39.53 -2.15 18.75
CA GLU A 361 38.49 -2.55 19.70
C GLU A 361 37.18 -2.90 18.98
N TRP A 362 36.77 -2.11 17.99
CA TRP A 362 35.62 -2.41 17.15
C TRP A 362 35.73 -3.76 16.46
N ARG A 363 36.87 -4.03 15.79
CA ARG A 363 37.12 -5.32 15.12
C ARG A 363 37.16 -6.47 16.12
N SER A 364 37.79 -6.29 17.27
CA SER A 364 37.80 -7.30 18.33
C SER A 364 36.40 -7.57 18.88
N PHE A 365 35.59 -6.52 19.06
CA PHE A 365 34.22 -6.62 19.55
C PHE A 365 33.34 -7.39 18.55
N ILE A 366 33.37 -7.02 17.27
CA ILE A 366 32.61 -7.72 16.23
C ILE A 366 33.06 -9.18 16.09
N ALA A 367 34.36 -9.46 16.16
CA ALA A 367 34.88 -10.83 16.05
C ALA A 367 34.53 -11.73 17.24
N THR A 368 34.21 -11.17 18.41
CA THR A 368 33.97 -11.93 19.65
C THR A 368 32.51 -11.91 20.10
N THR A 369 31.67 -11.04 19.53
CA THR A 369 30.27 -10.94 19.93
C THR A 369 29.47 -12.18 19.53
N GLN A 370 28.77 -12.76 20.51
CA GLN A 370 27.81 -13.85 20.29
C GLN A 370 26.37 -13.32 20.20
N THR A 371 26.19 -12.00 20.37
CA THR A 371 24.87 -11.39 20.33
C THR A 371 24.39 -11.35 18.88
N PRO A 372 23.22 -11.92 18.55
CA PRO A 372 22.63 -11.75 17.22
C PRO A 372 22.47 -10.25 16.92
N HIS A 373 22.86 -9.80 15.73
CA HIS A 373 22.96 -8.38 15.43
C HIS A 373 22.89 -8.10 13.93
N VAL A 374 22.92 -6.81 13.59
CA VAL A 374 23.17 -6.29 12.23
C VAL A 374 24.20 -5.18 12.30
N LEU A 375 24.91 -4.97 11.20
CA LEU A 375 25.56 -3.68 10.94
C LEU A 375 24.59 -2.83 10.12
N GLN A 376 24.35 -1.60 10.53
CA GLN A 376 23.58 -0.66 9.74
C GLN A 376 24.41 0.60 9.50
N ARG A 377 24.33 1.17 8.30
CA ARG A 377 25.07 2.37 7.93
C ARG A 377 24.48 3.58 8.65
N GLY A 378 25.35 4.45 9.15
CA GLY A 378 24.97 5.76 9.67
C GLY A 378 24.32 6.59 8.57
N VAL A 379 23.16 7.16 8.87
CA VAL A 379 22.46 8.06 7.94
C VAL A 379 23.01 9.46 8.12
N ASN A 380 23.31 10.14 7.01
CA ASN A 380 23.62 11.56 7.03
C ASN A 380 22.32 12.34 7.31
N HIS A 381 22.11 12.70 8.57
CA HIS A 381 20.85 13.27 9.02
C HIS A 381 20.66 14.71 8.55
N LYS A 382 19.45 15.02 8.07
CA LYS A 382 19.00 16.41 7.91
C LYS A 382 18.73 17.01 9.29
N THR A 383 19.39 18.14 9.58
CA THR A 383 19.11 18.93 10.78
C THR A 383 17.88 19.81 10.58
N PHE A 384 17.15 20.07 11.68
CA PHE A 384 15.95 20.90 11.67
C PHE A 384 16.09 22.04 12.66
N ASN A 385 15.69 23.24 12.23
CA ASN A 385 15.50 24.39 13.11
C ASN A 385 14.20 24.24 13.90
N LEU A 386 14.31 23.77 15.13
CA LEU A 386 13.19 23.41 16.01
C LEU A 386 13.04 24.39 17.17
N VAL A 387 11.81 24.51 17.64
CA VAL A 387 11.43 25.12 18.91
C VAL A 387 10.93 23.99 19.82
N MET A 388 11.65 23.76 20.92
CA MET A 388 11.44 22.65 21.84
C MET A 388 11.11 23.16 23.24
N PRO A 389 10.32 22.41 24.03
CA PRO A 389 10.08 22.74 25.43
C PRO A 389 11.37 22.60 26.26
N SER A 390 11.47 23.44 27.29
CA SER A 390 12.50 23.37 28.33
C SER A 390 11.91 22.91 29.67
N GLU A 391 12.75 22.43 30.58
CA GLU A 391 12.33 21.90 31.89
C GLU A 391 11.66 22.95 32.78
N ASP A 392 12.04 24.22 32.62
CA ASP A 392 11.47 25.38 33.31
C ASP A 392 10.13 25.87 32.69
N CYS A 393 9.49 25.05 31.85
CA CYS A 393 8.29 25.39 31.08
C CYS A 393 8.48 26.54 30.08
N SER A 394 9.72 26.92 29.76
CA SER A 394 10.04 27.83 28.66
C SER A 394 10.19 27.11 27.31
N ILE A 395 10.65 27.82 26.30
CA ILE A 395 10.97 27.28 24.96
C ILE A 395 12.43 27.55 24.62
N ARG A 396 13.06 26.65 23.87
CA ARG A 396 14.41 26.81 23.32
C ARG A 396 14.41 26.61 21.81
N ARG A 397 15.26 27.36 21.11
CA ARG A 397 15.56 27.15 19.68
C ARG A 397 16.79 26.27 19.55
N VAL A 398 16.67 25.20 18.78
CA VAL A 398 17.73 24.20 18.61
C VAL A 398 17.81 23.79 17.16
N GLU A 399 18.99 23.33 16.75
CA GLU A 399 19.21 22.69 15.46
C GLU A 399 19.52 21.22 15.72
N TRP A 400 18.49 20.37 15.66
CA TRP A 400 18.58 18.96 16.01
C TRP A 400 17.96 18.07 14.93
N ASP A 401 18.33 16.80 14.98
CA ASP A 401 17.73 15.76 14.16
C ASP A 401 16.32 15.42 14.66
N ILE A 402 15.49 14.92 13.75
CA ILE A 402 14.20 14.32 14.09
C ILE A 402 14.15 12.86 13.66
N VAL A 403 13.49 12.05 14.47
CA VAL A 403 13.14 10.67 14.17
C VAL A 403 11.63 10.58 14.07
N GLY A 404 11.15 10.26 12.88
CA GLY A 404 9.74 10.04 12.62
C GLY A 404 9.34 8.61 12.90
N THR A 405 8.05 8.41 13.11
CA THR A 405 7.45 7.10 13.34
C THR A 405 6.07 7.09 12.71
N PHE A 406 5.70 6.01 12.02
CA PHE A 406 4.33 5.81 11.54
C PHE A 406 3.78 4.45 11.95
N PHE A 407 2.45 4.34 11.99
CA PHE A 407 1.74 3.11 12.29
C PHE A 407 1.32 2.41 11.01
N VAL A 408 1.57 1.10 10.95
CA VAL A 408 1.07 0.20 9.92
C VAL A 408 0.21 -0.85 10.61
N VAL A 409 -1.09 -0.83 10.38
CA VAL A 409 -1.98 -1.86 10.92
C VAL A 409 -2.53 -2.66 9.75
N ASN A 410 -2.36 -3.98 9.77
CA ASN A 410 -2.77 -4.91 8.72
C ASN A 410 -2.46 -4.45 7.28
N GLY A 411 -1.32 -3.76 7.09
CA GLY A 411 -0.85 -3.24 5.80
C GLY A 411 -1.30 -1.83 5.42
N TYR A 412 -2.08 -1.17 6.27
CA TYR A 412 -2.58 0.17 6.04
C TYR A 412 -1.83 1.18 6.89
N PHE A 413 -1.41 2.27 6.27
CA PHE A 413 -0.84 3.42 6.97
C PHE A 413 -1.94 4.07 7.84
N SER A 414 -1.73 4.10 9.16
CA SER A 414 -2.70 4.62 10.14
C SER A 414 -2.30 5.98 10.73
N GLY A 415 -1.34 6.67 10.11
CA GLY A 415 -0.83 7.95 10.55
C GLY A 415 0.50 7.88 11.29
N PHE A 416 0.94 9.04 11.78
CA PHE A 416 2.21 9.18 12.49
C PHE A 416 2.05 8.98 13.99
N GLY A 417 3.05 8.35 14.59
CA GLY A 417 3.28 8.38 16.02
C GLY A 417 4.10 9.61 16.45
N PRO A 418 4.71 9.55 17.64
CA PRO A 418 5.55 10.63 18.15
C PRO A 418 6.77 10.89 17.25
N TRP A 419 6.91 12.12 16.75
CA TRP A 419 8.16 12.60 16.16
C TRP A 419 9.10 13.00 17.29
N ARG A 420 10.27 12.38 17.37
CA ARG A 420 11.20 12.54 18.51
C ARG A 420 12.42 13.35 18.10
N SER A 421 12.95 14.13 19.02
CA SER A 421 14.20 14.89 18.83
C SER A 421 14.95 15.04 20.16
N SER A 422 16.29 15.04 20.09
CA SER A 422 17.17 15.23 21.24
C SER A 422 18.53 15.80 20.83
N ALA A 423 19.28 16.34 21.80
CA ALA A 423 20.69 16.68 21.63
C ALA A 423 21.61 15.45 21.49
N GLU A 424 21.14 14.27 21.92
CA GLU A 424 21.90 13.02 21.81
C GLU A 424 21.74 12.36 20.43
N LYS A 425 22.73 11.54 20.04
CA LYS A 425 22.70 10.73 18.81
C LYS A 425 21.53 9.73 18.75
N ILE A 426 20.98 9.34 19.90
CA ILE A 426 19.86 8.39 20.00
C ILE A 426 18.63 9.14 20.52
N CYS A 427 17.71 9.46 19.61
CA CYS A 427 16.46 10.16 19.91
C CYS A 427 15.42 9.26 20.59
N ALA A 428 15.60 8.99 21.88
CA ALA A 428 14.67 8.22 22.69
C ALA A 428 14.04 9.05 23.82
N LEU A 429 12.73 8.96 23.99
CA LEU A 429 12.00 9.62 25.09
C LEU A 429 12.48 9.17 26.48
N SER A 430 12.91 7.90 26.58
CA SER A 430 13.50 7.32 27.78
C SER A 430 14.90 7.87 28.11
N ARG A 431 15.52 8.63 27.20
CA ARG A 431 16.83 9.29 27.38
C ARG A 431 16.72 10.81 27.41
N GLY A 432 15.55 11.33 27.79
CA GLY A 432 15.34 12.79 27.89
C GLY A 432 15.00 13.49 26.58
N GLY A 433 14.78 12.75 25.48
CA GLY A 433 14.28 13.33 24.23
C GLY A 433 12.89 13.95 24.38
N SER A 434 12.62 14.95 23.55
CA SER A 434 11.31 15.60 23.43
C SER A 434 10.56 15.08 22.21
N TRP A 435 9.26 15.34 22.11
CA TRP A 435 8.47 14.90 20.97
C TRP A 435 7.39 15.89 20.53
N MET A 436 6.84 15.66 19.35
CA MET A 436 5.76 16.43 18.74
C MET A 436 4.93 15.56 17.81
N LEU A 437 3.79 16.09 17.35
CA LEU A 437 2.93 15.42 16.37
C LEU A 437 3.23 15.84 14.94
N GLY A 438 2.93 14.94 14.01
CA GLY A 438 2.86 15.23 12.58
C GLY A 438 1.47 15.76 12.20
N VAL A 439 1.43 16.77 11.35
CA VAL A 439 0.20 17.34 10.78
C VAL A 439 0.30 17.37 9.27
N CYS A 440 -0.82 17.18 8.58
CA CYS A 440 -0.91 17.25 7.12
C CYS A 440 -2.11 18.08 6.69
N ASP A 441 -2.22 18.34 5.40
CA ASP A 441 -3.42 18.96 4.84
C ASP A 441 -4.64 18.09 5.13
N ARG A 442 -5.74 18.74 5.49
CA ARG A 442 -6.99 18.07 5.84
C ARG A 442 -7.55 17.23 4.68
N ALA A 443 -7.29 17.65 3.45
CA ALA A 443 -7.71 16.93 2.24
C ALA A 443 -7.05 15.55 2.11
N CYS A 444 -5.98 15.27 2.85
CA CYS A 444 -5.34 13.96 2.91
C CYS A 444 -6.03 12.98 3.88
N LEU A 445 -7.09 13.39 4.58
CA LEU A 445 -7.79 12.62 5.60
C LEU A 445 -9.27 12.36 5.24
N PRO A 446 -9.87 11.25 5.72
CA PRO A 446 -9.22 10.17 6.47
C PRO A 446 -8.27 9.35 5.58
N PHE A 447 -7.30 8.69 6.19
CA PHE A 447 -6.49 7.70 5.46
C PHE A 447 -7.41 6.55 5.01
N PRO A 448 -7.08 5.87 3.88
CA PRO A 448 -7.85 4.72 3.40
C PRO A 448 -8.07 3.70 4.53
N MET A 449 -9.35 3.45 4.83
CA MET A 449 -9.75 2.56 5.93
C MET A 449 -9.74 1.08 5.51
N HIS A 450 -9.59 0.21 6.50
CA HIS A 450 -9.76 -1.22 6.34
C HIS A 450 -11.16 -1.58 5.81
N PRO A 451 -11.29 -2.39 4.75
CA PRO A 451 -12.57 -3.01 4.44
C PRO A 451 -12.96 -3.92 5.62
N LYS A 452 -14.13 -3.69 6.22
CA LYS A 452 -14.66 -4.51 7.33
C LYS A 452 -14.63 -5.99 6.93
N SER A 453 -14.01 -6.84 7.73
CA SER A 453 -13.85 -8.26 7.42
C SER A 453 -15.21 -8.95 7.22
N ARG A 454 -15.51 -9.40 6.00
CA ARG A 454 -16.41 -10.55 5.82
C ARG A 454 -15.59 -11.80 6.15
N GLY A 455 -16.09 -12.64 7.06
CA GLY A 455 -15.36 -13.76 7.68
C GLY A 455 -14.45 -14.53 6.72
N THR A 456 -13.18 -14.67 7.10
CA THR A 456 -12.13 -15.33 6.33
C THR A 456 -12.29 -16.86 6.38
N ARG A 457 -12.53 -17.47 5.21
CA ARG A 457 -12.28 -18.91 4.97
C ARG A 457 -10.78 -19.14 4.77
N ARG A 458 -10.28 -20.27 5.27
CA ARG A 458 -8.89 -20.78 5.13
C ARG A 458 -8.40 -20.78 3.67
N PRO A 459 -7.10 -20.49 3.41
CA PRO A 459 -6.37 -21.10 2.30
C PRO A 459 -5.98 -22.54 2.68
N SER A 460 -6.31 -23.51 1.81
CA SER A 460 -5.93 -24.93 1.97
C SER A 460 -4.51 -25.17 1.47
N ARG A 461 -3.83 -26.14 2.09
CA ARG A 461 -2.55 -26.74 1.68
C ARG A 461 -2.60 -27.29 0.26
N THR A 462 -2.28 -26.42 -0.69
CA THR A 462 -1.79 -26.71 -2.03
C THR A 462 -1.05 -25.44 -2.42
N ILE A 463 0.28 -25.48 -2.33
CA ILE A 463 1.11 -24.40 -2.87
C ILE A 463 0.89 -24.44 -4.38
N SER A 464 0.09 -23.48 -4.85
CA SER A 464 -0.12 -23.15 -6.25
C SER A 464 -0.18 -21.62 -6.28
N GLU A 465 0.94 -21.04 -6.70
CA GLU A 465 1.07 -19.78 -7.44
C GLU A 465 0.11 -18.63 -7.07
N HIS A 466 0.71 -17.56 -6.52
CA HIS A 466 0.23 -16.17 -6.41
C HIS A 466 -0.66 -15.77 -5.22
N SER A 467 -0.01 -15.16 -4.21
CA SER A 467 -0.57 -14.06 -3.40
C SER A 467 0.18 -12.72 -3.64
N ALA A 468 0.69 -12.51 -4.85
CA ALA A 468 0.30 -11.25 -5.51
C ALA A 468 -1.15 -11.49 -5.94
N ASP A 469 -2.06 -10.52 -5.86
CA ASP A 469 -3.38 -10.70 -6.48
C ASP A 469 -3.18 -10.97 -7.98
N LEU A 470 -3.05 -12.25 -8.37
CA LEU A 470 -3.56 -12.70 -9.64
C LEU A 470 -5.06 -12.49 -9.50
N GLN A 471 -5.50 -11.29 -9.86
CA GLN A 471 -6.84 -11.11 -10.36
C GLN A 471 -7.03 -12.22 -11.40
N LEU A 472 -7.84 -13.22 -11.03
CA LEU A 472 -8.25 -14.28 -11.94
C LEU A 472 -8.70 -13.58 -13.21
N PHE A 473 -7.94 -13.77 -14.28
CA PHE A 473 -8.29 -13.31 -15.61
C PHE A 473 -8.60 -14.55 -16.44
N PRO A 474 -9.83 -14.69 -16.98
CA PRO A 474 -10.91 -13.71 -16.91
C PRO A 474 -11.51 -13.55 -15.50
N PRO A 475 -12.04 -12.35 -15.16
CA PRO A 475 -12.70 -12.11 -13.89
C PRO A 475 -13.93 -13.02 -13.73
N LYS A 476 -14.40 -13.18 -12.48
CA LYS A 476 -15.60 -13.96 -12.21
C LYS A 476 -16.77 -13.44 -13.05
N ILE A 477 -17.47 -14.37 -13.73
CA ILE A 477 -18.66 -14.06 -14.51
C ILE A 477 -19.79 -13.67 -13.56
N ILE A 478 -20.38 -12.50 -13.81
CA ILE A 478 -21.52 -11.95 -13.09
C ILE A 478 -22.79 -12.35 -13.84
N GLU A 479 -23.76 -12.93 -13.15
CA GLU A 479 -24.99 -13.42 -13.77
C GLU A 479 -26.07 -12.34 -13.76
N ALA A 480 -26.60 -11.98 -14.92
CA ALA A 480 -27.78 -11.13 -15.04
C ALA A 480 -28.98 -11.99 -15.47
N PHE A 481 -30.09 -11.90 -14.74
CA PHE A 481 -31.30 -12.71 -15.00
C PHE A 481 -32.44 -11.91 -15.63
N SER A 482 -32.31 -10.59 -15.74
CA SER A 482 -33.26 -9.71 -16.45
C SER A 482 -32.58 -8.40 -16.89
N PRO A 483 -33.14 -7.65 -17.86
CA PRO A 483 -32.62 -6.34 -18.25
C PRO A 483 -32.53 -5.36 -17.07
N SER A 484 -33.48 -5.43 -16.14
CA SER A 484 -33.54 -4.59 -14.94
C SER A 484 -32.37 -4.78 -13.96
N CYS A 485 -31.60 -5.88 -14.07
CA CYS A 485 -30.35 -6.05 -13.32
C CYS A 485 -29.37 -4.87 -13.57
N GLY A 486 -29.42 -4.22 -14.74
CA GLY A 486 -28.60 -3.05 -15.05
C GLY A 486 -28.83 -1.87 -14.10
N ALA A 487 -30.01 -1.78 -13.45
CA ALA A 487 -30.34 -0.75 -12.46
C ALA A 487 -30.31 -1.27 -11.00
N ALA A 488 -30.04 -2.56 -10.79
CA ALA A 488 -30.12 -3.17 -9.47
C ALA A 488 -28.84 -2.92 -8.66
N ILE A 489 -28.94 -2.26 -7.50
CA ILE A 489 -27.81 -1.82 -6.67
C ILE A 489 -26.76 -2.92 -6.43
N LYS A 490 -27.19 -4.14 -6.06
CA LYS A 490 -26.27 -5.27 -5.81
C LYS A 490 -25.51 -5.68 -7.08
N HIS A 491 -26.21 -5.75 -8.21
CA HIS A 491 -25.64 -6.13 -9.49
C HIS A 491 -24.62 -5.10 -9.98
N ILE A 492 -24.98 -3.82 -9.90
CA ILE A 492 -24.09 -2.71 -10.28
C ILE A 492 -22.85 -2.70 -9.39
N ALA A 493 -23.01 -2.96 -8.09
CA ALA A 493 -21.87 -3.03 -7.17
C ALA A 493 -20.89 -4.16 -7.53
N GLU A 494 -21.39 -5.33 -7.96
CA GLU A 494 -20.54 -6.43 -8.44
C GLU A 494 -19.80 -6.06 -9.73
N VAL A 495 -20.49 -5.40 -10.68
CA VAL A 495 -19.87 -4.94 -11.94
C VAL A 495 -18.82 -3.87 -11.66
N HIS A 496 -19.12 -2.86 -10.83
CA HIS A 496 -18.20 -1.80 -10.47
C HIS A 496 -16.99 -2.34 -9.69
N GLN A 497 -17.21 -3.22 -8.71
CA GLN A 497 -16.13 -3.87 -7.98
C GLN A 497 -15.19 -4.64 -8.93
N SER A 498 -15.74 -5.37 -9.89
CA SER A 498 -14.95 -6.10 -10.89
C SER A 498 -14.11 -5.16 -11.79
N LEU A 499 -14.63 -3.98 -12.11
CA LEU A 499 -13.90 -2.94 -12.85
C LEU A 499 -12.82 -2.25 -12.01
N GLU A 500 -13.09 -1.95 -10.73
CA GLU A 500 -12.09 -1.35 -9.83
C GLU A 500 -10.96 -2.33 -9.54
N GLU A 501 -11.30 -3.59 -9.29
CA GLU A 501 -10.31 -4.65 -9.07
C GLU A 501 -9.54 -4.90 -10.36
N SER A 502 -10.19 -5.39 -11.42
CA SER A 502 -9.48 -5.95 -12.57
C SER A 502 -9.42 -5.08 -13.83
N GLY A 503 -10.14 -3.96 -13.86
CA GLY A 503 -10.34 -3.14 -15.06
C GLY A 503 -11.20 -3.81 -16.14
N VAL A 504 -11.76 -5.00 -15.87
CA VAL A 504 -12.65 -5.74 -16.77
C VAL A 504 -13.81 -6.33 -15.97
N ALA A 505 -15.01 -6.31 -16.51
CA ALA A 505 -16.14 -7.06 -15.94
C ALA A 505 -16.78 -7.94 -17.02
N LEU A 506 -17.11 -9.17 -16.67
CA LEU A 506 -17.83 -10.11 -17.53
C LEU A 506 -19.21 -10.35 -16.95
N VAL A 507 -20.23 -10.12 -17.77
CA VAL A 507 -21.62 -10.35 -17.40
C VAL A 507 -22.22 -11.35 -18.38
N ARG A 508 -22.84 -12.41 -17.87
CA ARG A 508 -23.64 -13.34 -18.66
C ARG A 508 -25.11 -12.95 -18.57
N LEU A 509 -25.75 -12.74 -19.70
CA LEU A 509 -27.19 -12.51 -19.77
C LEU A 509 -27.90 -13.86 -19.88
N ASN A 510 -28.67 -14.22 -18.85
CA ASN A 510 -29.50 -15.42 -18.83
C ASN A 510 -30.87 -15.18 -19.48
N PHE A 511 -30.94 -14.23 -20.42
CA PHE A 511 -32.14 -13.81 -21.14
C PHE A 511 -31.74 -13.26 -22.52
N ALA A 512 -32.66 -13.29 -23.48
CA ALA A 512 -32.44 -12.69 -24.79
C ALA A 512 -32.53 -11.16 -24.70
N ASP A 513 -31.54 -10.47 -25.25
CA ASP A 513 -31.48 -9.01 -25.25
C ASP A 513 -31.01 -8.44 -26.62
N PRO A 514 -31.77 -8.66 -27.71
CA PRO A 514 -31.37 -8.23 -29.05
C PRO A 514 -31.25 -6.70 -29.18
N SER A 515 -31.90 -5.95 -28.28
CA SER A 515 -31.84 -4.49 -28.21
C SER A 515 -30.66 -3.98 -27.39
N SER A 516 -30.05 -4.82 -26.54
CA SER A 516 -29.03 -4.42 -25.55
C SER A 516 -29.58 -3.46 -24.49
N ASP A 517 -30.83 -3.67 -24.08
CA ASP A 517 -31.51 -2.89 -23.06
C ASP A 517 -30.80 -3.01 -21.70
N TYR A 518 -30.22 -4.17 -21.40
CA TYR A 518 -29.39 -4.36 -20.21
C TYR A 518 -28.21 -3.38 -20.19
N LEU A 519 -27.52 -3.23 -21.33
CA LEU A 519 -26.32 -2.41 -21.42
C LEU A 519 -26.65 -0.92 -21.26
N VAL A 520 -27.76 -0.48 -21.87
CA VAL A 520 -28.28 0.88 -21.69
C VAL A 520 -28.64 1.12 -20.24
N SER A 521 -29.35 0.19 -19.61
CA SER A 521 -29.74 0.30 -18.20
C SER A 521 -28.52 0.30 -17.26
N LEU A 522 -27.54 -0.59 -17.49
CA LEU A 522 -26.29 -0.67 -16.73
C LEU A 522 -25.55 0.67 -16.68
N VAL A 523 -25.45 1.36 -17.83
CA VAL A 523 -24.72 2.63 -17.91
C VAL A 523 -25.58 3.80 -17.43
N ARG A 524 -26.78 3.98 -17.98
CA ARG A 524 -27.64 5.15 -17.73
C ARG A 524 -28.28 5.12 -16.35
N ASP A 525 -28.86 3.98 -15.96
CA ASP A 525 -29.66 3.85 -14.75
C ASP A 525 -28.86 3.31 -13.57
N GLY A 526 -27.73 2.63 -13.84
CA GLY A 526 -26.88 2.02 -12.84
C GLY A 526 -25.61 2.81 -12.52
N LEU A 527 -24.57 2.63 -13.33
CA LEU A 527 -23.22 3.16 -13.08
C LEU A 527 -23.17 4.69 -13.06
N HIS A 528 -23.93 5.38 -13.93
CA HIS A 528 -23.98 6.84 -13.94
C HIS A 528 -24.48 7.44 -12.62
N PRO A 529 -25.71 7.17 -12.16
CA PRO A 529 -26.23 7.77 -10.93
C PRO A 529 -25.59 7.20 -9.66
N THR A 530 -25.08 5.96 -9.68
CA THR A 530 -24.56 5.29 -8.46
C THR A 530 -23.07 5.58 -8.23
N TYR A 531 -22.26 5.59 -9.29
CA TYR A 531 -20.80 5.71 -9.22
C TYR A 531 -20.25 6.93 -9.96
N ASN A 532 -21.13 7.87 -10.34
CA ASN A 532 -20.77 9.12 -11.00
C ASN A 532 -19.98 8.93 -12.32
N HIS A 533 -20.23 7.82 -13.03
CA HIS A 533 -19.72 7.65 -14.39
C HIS A 533 -20.40 8.67 -15.32
N GLY A 534 -19.69 9.30 -16.25
CA GLY A 534 -20.34 10.12 -17.29
C GLY A 534 -21.26 9.29 -18.20
N LEU A 535 -22.25 9.95 -18.81
CA LEU A 535 -23.19 9.32 -19.75
C LEU A 535 -22.49 8.80 -21.02
N PRO A 536 -23.15 7.92 -21.80
CA PRO A 536 -22.63 7.43 -23.08
C PRO A 536 -22.30 8.56 -24.05
N VAL A 537 -21.25 8.33 -24.85
CA VAL A 537 -20.84 9.23 -25.93
C VAL A 537 -21.46 8.71 -27.23
N ASP A 538 -22.15 9.59 -27.96
CA ASP A 538 -22.71 9.24 -29.28
C ASP A 538 -21.59 8.87 -30.25
N HIS A 539 -21.81 7.82 -31.04
CA HIS A 539 -20.81 7.39 -32.00
C HIS A 539 -20.69 8.38 -33.18
N SER A 540 -21.82 8.87 -33.68
CA SER A 540 -21.86 9.90 -34.72
C SER A 540 -23.15 10.72 -34.59
N GLN A 541 -23.27 11.79 -35.38
CA GLN A 541 -24.50 12.58 -35.44
C GLN A 541 -25.72 11.77 -35.91
N THR A 542 -25.51 10.60 -36.52
CA THR A 542 -26.55 9.75 -37.12
C THR A 542 -26.75 8.42 -36.38
N LYS A 543 -25.87 8.08 -35.44
CA LYS A 543 -25.91 6.82 -34.68
C LYS A 543 -25.72 7.15 -33.20
N GLY A 544 -26.73 6.83 -32.39
CA GLY A 544 -26.78 7.11 -30.95
C GLY A 544 -25.79 6.29 -30.11
N TRP A 545 -26.13 6.00 -28.85
CA TRP A 545 -25.23 5.37 -27.87
C TRP A 545 -24.76 3.96 -28.23
N LEU A 546 -25.56 3.23 -29.01
CA LEU A 546 -25.31 1.84 -29.36
C LEU A 546 -24.82 1.73 -30.80
N TRP A 547 -23.68 1.06 -30.97
CA TRP A 547 -23.03 0.87 -32.25
C TRP A 547 -22.89 -0.60 -32.62
N ASP A 548 -23.35 -0.99 -33.80
CA ASP A 548 -23.17 -2.35 -34.31
C ASP A 548 -21.73 -2.57 -34.82
N VAL A 549 -21.04 -3.52 -34.20
CA VAL A 549 -19.72 -4.02 -34.59
C VAL A 549 -19.93 -5.33 -35.33
N LYS A 550 -20.20 -5.24 -36.63
CA LYS A 550 -20.40 -6.38 -37.54
C LYS A 550 -19.81 -6.11 -38.93
N PRO A 551 -19.35 -7.14 -39.66
CA PRO A 551 -18.94 -6.99 -41.06
C PRO A 551 -20.06 -6.40 -41.92
N ILE A 552 -19.80 -5.33 -42.66
CA ILE A 552 -20.75 -4.77 -43.63
C ILE A 552 -20.47 -5.35 -45.01
N HIS A 553 -21.44 -6.10 -45.56
CA HIS A 553 -21.34 -6.72 -46.89
C HIS A 553 -21.69 -5.72 -48.00
N GLY A 554 -20.90 -5.71 -49.08
CA GLY A 554 -21.22 -4.99 -50.32
C GLY A 554 -20.93 -3.47 -50.36
N LYS A 555 -20.41 -2.86 -49.28
CA LYS A 555 -19.89 -1.48 -49.32
C LYS A 555 -18.40 -1.50 -49.68
N VAL A 556 -18.04 -0.93 -50.82
CA VAL A 556 -16.64 -0.69 -51.20
C VAL A 556 -16.11 0.47 -50.34
N HIS A 557 -14.93 0.31 -49.74
CA HIS A 557 -14.24 1.42 -49.06
C HIS A 557 -14.05 2.56 -50.06
N THR A 558 -14.76 3.67 -49.88
CA THR A 558 -14.55 4.88 -50.69
C THR A 558 -13.96 5.97 -49.80
N SER A 559 -13.17 6.87 -50.38
CA SER A 559 -12.57 8.01 -49.66
C SER A 559 -13.59 9.01 -49.12
N VAL A 560 -14.87 8.86 -49.48
CA VAL A 560 -15.97 9.78 -49.12
C VAL A 560 -16.81 9.25 -47.95
N ASP A 561 -16.76 7.94 -47.67
CA ASP A 561 -17.45 7.28 -46.54
C ASP A 561 -16.65 6.04 -46.09
N PRO A 562 -15.55 6.23 -45.33
CA PRO A 562 -14.69 5.13 -44.92
C PRO A 562 -15.39 4.26 -43.88
N LEU A 563 -15.39 2.93 -44.06
CA LEU A 563 -15.86 2.01 -43.03
C LEU A 563 -14.95 2.09 -41.79
N ALA A 564 -15.54 2.08 -40.60
CA ALA A 564 -14.75 1.96 -39.38
C ALA A 564 -14.08 0.57 -39.36
N ARG A 565 -12.83 0.47 -38.87
CA ARG A 565 -12.11 -0.83 -38.79
C ARG A 565 -12.91 -1.93 -38.08
N SER A 566 -13.74 -1.55 -37.11
CA SER A 566 -14.66 -2.43 -36.39
C SER A 566 -15.77 -3.05 -37.25
N GLU A 567 -16.12 -2.43 -38.38
CA GLU A 567 -17.12 -2.90 -39.37
C GLU A 567 -16.50 -3.75 -40.49
N THR A 568 -15.18 -4.01 -40.42
CA THR A 568 -14.45 -4.84 -41.39
C THR A 568 -14.13 -6.22 -40.83
N MET A 569 -13.74 -7.16 -41.69
CA MET A 569 -13.24 -8.49 -41.29
C MET A 569 -11.73 -8.52 -40.96
N HIS A 570 -11.00 -7.43 -41.18
CA HIS A 570 -9.54 -7.38 -41.04
C HIS A 570 -9.06 -7.43 -39.58
N VAL A 571 -7.78 -7.70 -39.36
CA VAL A 571 -7.16 -7.57 -38.03
C VAL A 571 -7.34 -6.14 -37.51
N PHE A 572 -7.68 -6.00 -36.24
CA PHE A 572 -7.63 -4.72 -35.53
C PHE A 572 -6.45 -4.76 -34.55
N PRO A 573 -5.34 -4.05 -34.84
CA PRO A 573 -4.16 -4.02 -33.96
C PRO A 573 -4.44 -3.43 -32.57
N TRP A 574 -3.44 -3.47 -31.70
CA TRP A 574 -3.50 -2.90 -30.36
C TRP A 574 -3.93 -1.43 -30.39
N HIS A 575 -4.97 -1.11 -29.65
CA HIS A 575 -5.48 0.24 -29.50
C HIS A 575 -6.25 0.43 -28.19
N THR A 576 -6.53 1.70 -27.89
CA THR A 576 -7.56 2.17 -26.97
C THR A 576 -8.59 2.98 -27.77
N ASP A 577 -9.85 2.95 -27.35
CA ASP A 577 -10.92 3.65 -28.04
C ASP A 577 -10.75 5.19 -27.92
N CYS A 578 -10.93 5.88 -29.05
CA CYS A 578 -10.85 7.34 -29.17
C CYS A 578 -9.56 7.98 -28.62
N SER A 579 -8.40 7.35 -28.81
CA SER A 579 -7.10 7.86 -28.32
C SER A 579 -6.71 9.25 -28.84
N PHE A 580 -7.33 9.73 -29.91
CA PHE A 580 -7.11 11.06 -30.49
C PHE A 580 -7.95 12.18 -29.84
N GLU A 581 -8.92 11.83 -28.98
CA GLU A 581 -9.75 12.81 -28.29
C GLU A 581 -9.00 13.37 -27.06
N ALA A 582 -9.26 14.63 -26.72
CA ALA A 582 -8.74 15.23 -25.48
C ALA A 582 -9.30 14.53 -24.23
N SER A 583 -10.57 14.12 -24.32
CA SER A 583 -11.30 13.41 -23.28
C SER A 583 -11.76 12.03 -23.78
N PRO A 584 -10.87 11.03 -23.91
CA PRO A 584 -11.25 9.70 -24.33
C PRO A 584 -12.26 9.07 -23.34
N PRO A 585 -13.14 8.16 -23.80
CA PRO A 585 -14.03 7.43 -22.92
C PRO A 585 -13.21 6.57 -21.96
N ARG A 586 -13.55 6.61 -20.66
CA ARG A 586 -12.89 5.79 -19.65
C ARG A 586 -13.27 4.32 -19.76
N HIS A 587 -14.47 4.02 -20.24
CA HIS A 587 -14.97 2.66 -20.35
C HIS A 587 -15.62 2.42 -21.71
N PHE A 588 -15.51 1.19 -22.18
CA PHE A 588 -16.34 0.67 -23.26
C PHE A 588 -16.88 -0.70 -22.89
N ALA A 589 -17.97 -1.10 -23.54
CA ALA A 589 -18.50 -2.43 -23.41
C ALA A 589 -18.87 -3.02 -24.76
N LEU A 590 -18.81 -4.35 -24.86
CA LEU A 590 -19.23 -5.13 -25.99
C LEU A 590 -20.27 -6.16 -25.53
N HIS A 591 -21.47 -6.09 -26.10
CA HIS A 591 -22.47 -7.14 -25.99
C HIS A 591 -22.36 -8.07 -27.20
N VAL A 592 -22.10 -9.36 -26.95
CA VAL A 592 -22.02 -10.41 -27.96
C VAL A 592 -23.43 -10.85 -28.35
N LEU A 593 -23.90 -10.38 -29.50
CA LEU A 593 -25.18 -10.83 -30.06
C LEU A 593 -24.97 -12.13 -30.84
N HIS A 594 -23.92 -12.17 -31.66
CA HIS A 594 -23.42 -13.35 -32.37
C HIS A 594 -21.89 -13.39 -32.35
N ALA A 595 -21.33 -14.40 -31.67
CA ALA A 595 -19.91 -14.70 -31.65
C ALA A 595 -19.43 -15.21 -33.01
N ASP A 596 -18.11 -15.17 -33.25
CA ASP A 596 -17.52 -15.76 -34.45
C ASP A 596 -17.51 -17.29 -34.33
N ARG A 597 -18.24 -17.99 -35.20
CA ARG A 597 -18.34 -19.46 -35.16
C ARG A 597 -17.20 -20.18 -35.88
N HIS A 598 -16.28 -19.45 -36.51
CA HIS A 598 -15.22 -19.98 -37.37
C HIS A 598 -13.81 -19.67 -36.82
N GLY A 599 -13.69 -19.49 -35.50
CA GLY A 599 -12.40 -19.31 -34.81
C GLY A 599 -11.72 -17.96 -35.07
N GLY A 600 -12.44 -16.99 -35.63
CA GLY A 600 -11.98 -15.62 -35.82
C GLY A 600 -12.45 -14.66 -34.73
N GLY A 601 -12.18 -13.37 -34.89
CA GLY A 601 -12.76 -12.29 -34.09
C GLY A 601 -12.49 -12.32 -32.57
N SER A 602 -11.47 -13.06 -32.12
CA SER A 602 -11.04 -13.18 -30.73
C SER A 602 -10.54 -11.83 -30.20
N LEU A 603 -10.95 -11.50 -28.98
CA LEU A 603 -10.54 -10.28 -28.28
C LEU A 603 -9.23 -10.54 -27.54
N SER A 604 -8.20 -9.77 -27.84
CA SER A 604 -6.95 -9.78 -27.09
C SER A 604 -6.89 -8.54 -26.20
N LEU A 605 -6.43 -8.72 -24.97
CA LEU A 605 -6.30 -7.68 -23.96
C LEU A 605 -4.89 -7.71 -23.38
N VAL A 606 -4.28 -6.55 -23.16
CA VAL A 606 -3.02 -6.41 -22.44
C VAL A 606 -3.13 -5.22 -21.50
N ARG A 607 -2.68 -5.40 -20.26
CA ARG A 607 -2.83 -4.40 -19.20
C ARG A 607 -1.75 -3.33 -19.35
N THR A 608 -2.13 -2.08 -19.18
CA THR A 608 -1.19 -0.96 -19.20
C THR A 608 -0.09 -1.12 -18.14
N ALA A 609 -0.44 -1.58 -16.94
CA ALA A 609 0.53 -1.83 -15.88
C ALA A 609 1.59 -2.87 -16.26
N ASP A 610 1.20 -3.89 -17.03
CA ASP A 610 2.11 -4.94 -17.49
C ASP A 610 3.04 -4.40 -18.59
N ILE A 611 2.54 -3.55 -19.48
CA ILE A 611 3.37 -2.85 -20.49
C ILE A 611 4.39 -1.93 -19.80
N VAL A 612 3.97 -1.16 -18.80
CA VAL A 612 4.85 -0.22 -18.08
C VAL A 612 5.95 -0.94 -17.30
N GLN A 613 5.74 -2.19 -16.86
CA GLN A 613 6.78 -2.97 -16.20
C GLN A 613 7.94 -3.38 -17.13
N GLU A 614 7.67 -3.48 -18.43
CA GLU A 614 8.67 -3.85 -19.44
C GLU A 614 9.35 -2.63 -20.09
N LEU A 615 8.80 -1.42 -19.90
CA LEU A 615 9.38 -0.17 -20.40
C LEU A 615 10.54 0.33 -19.52
N SER A 616 11.54 0.91 -20.16
CA SER A 616 12.64 1.64 -19.53
C SER A 616 12.13 2.92 -18.86
N GLU A 617 12.85 3.38 -17.82
CA GLU A 617 12.50 4.62 -17.11
C GLU A 617 12.49 5.84 -18.05
N GLU A 618 13.42 5.88 -19.02
CA GLU A 618 13.46 6.94 -20.03
C GLU A 618 12.25 6.87 -20.97
N ALA A 619 11.85 5.67 -21.43
CA ALA A 619 10.66 5.52 -22.25
C ALA A 619 9.40 5.95 -21.49
N ILE A 620 9.23 5.54 -20.22
CA ILE A 620 8.12 5.98 -19.36
C ILE A 620 8.08 7.50 -19.24
N SER A 621 9.23 8.13 -18.96
CA SER A 621 9.37 9.59 -18.86
C SER A 621 8.94 10.28 -20.15
N ARG A 622 9.45 9.82 -21.31
CA ARG A 622 9.13 10.39 -22.63
C ARG A 622 7.68 10.18 -23.04
N LEU A 623 7.15 8.97 -22.86
CA LEU A 623 5.75 8.66 -23.15
C LEU A 623 4.78 9.50 -22.30
N SER A 624 5.21 9.96 -21.13
CA SER A 624 4.42 10.82 -20.23
C SER A 624 4.48 12.31 -20.56
N MET A 625 5.33 12.73 -21.50
CA MET A 625 5.42 14.13 -21.93
C MET A 625 4.48 14.42 -23.10
N PRO A 626 4.00 15.68 -23.26
CA PRO A 626 3.17 16.08 -24.39
C PRO A 626 3.97 16.23 -25.69
N GLN A 627 4.53 15.12 -26.18
CA GLN A 627 5.45 15.06 -27.32
C GLN A 627 4.94 14.16 -28.45
N PHE A 628 3.64 13.84 -28.44
CA PHE A 628 3.00 13.01 -29.46
C PHE A 628 1.83 13.74 -30.07
N GLU A 629 1.86 13.87 -31.39
CA GLU A 629 0.76 14.38 -32.19
C GLU A 629 -0.17 13.22 -32.58
N PHE A 630 -1.46 13.40 -32.36
CA PHE A 630 -2.53 12.47 -32.70
C PHE A 630 -3.33 13.04 -33.87
N THR A 631 -3.30 12.36 -35.01
CA THR A 631 -4.18 12.67 -36.13
C THR A 631 -5.55 12.05 -35.93
N VAL A 632 -6.60 12.74 -36.37
CA VAL A 632 -7.94 12.12 -36.39
C VAL A 632 -7.97 11.10 -37.53
N PRO A 633 -8.33 9.83 -37.26
CA PRO A 633 -8.42 8.81 -38.31
C PRO A 633 -9.39 9.22 -39.43
N ASP A 634 -9.09 8.81 -40.66
CA ASP A 634 -9.88 9.17 -41.85
C ASP A 634 -11.36 8.80 -41.70
N GLU A 635 -11.66 7.66 -41.06
CA GLU A 635 -13.04 7.21 -40.79
C GLU A 635 -13.84 8.11 -39.82
N PHE A 636 -13.19 9.05 -39.12
CA PHE A 636 -13.82 9.97 -38.17
C PHE A 636 -13.62 11.46 -38.54
N ASN A 637 -13.00 11.74 -39.68
CA ASN A 637 -12.68 13.11 -40.09
C ASN A 637 -13.94 13.88 -40.57
N LYS A 638 -14.31 14.94 -39.84
CA LYS A 638 -15.48 15.80 -40.15
C LYS A 638 -15.09 17.15 -40.80
N GLY A 639 -13.88 17.27 -41.32
CA GLY A 639 -13.45 18.43 -42.13
C GLY A 639 -12.95 19.66 -41.34
N ALA A 640 -12.90 19.60 -40.01
CA ALA A 640 -12.40 20.68 -39.15
C ALA A 640 -11.71 20.17 -37.87
N SER A 641 -11.07 18.99 -37.93
CA SER A 641 -10.45 18.39 -36.77
C SER A 641 -9.07 18.98 -36.50
N GLN A 642 -8.83 19.47 -35.29
CA GLN A 642 -7.50 19.88 -34.82
C GLN A 642 -6.72 18.63 -34.37
N ASN A 643 -5.46 18.52 -34.78
CA ASN A 643 -4.57 17.48 -34.25
C ASN A 643 -4.31 17.76 -32.77
N LEU A 644 -4.39 16.71 -31.95
CA LEU A 644 -4.12 16.80 -30.52
C LEU A 644 -2.64 16.56 -30.30
N VAL A 645 -1.98 17.40 -29.50
CA VAL A 645 -0.62 17.10 -28.99
C VAL A 645 -0.73 16.78 -27.51
N GLY A 646 -0.20 15.64 -27.08
CA GLY A 646 -0.21 15.28 -25.68
C GLY A 646 0.54 13.98 -25.38
N PRO A 647 0.51 13.52 -24.12
CA PRO A 647 1.24 12.32 -23.70
C PRO A 647 0.55 11.04 -24.17
N LEU A 648 1.29 9.94 -24.26
CA LEU A 648 0.73 8.60 -24.46
C LEU A 648 0.41 7.91 -23.13
N LEU A 649 1.26 8.13 -22.13
CA LEU A 649 1.19 7.52 -20.81
C LEU A 649 0.81 8.57 -19.76
N ASP A 650 -0.10 8.23 -18.85
CA ASP A 650 -0.38 9.00 -17.64
C ASP A 650 -0.06 8.13 -16.42
N MET A 651 0.92 8.58 -15.64
CA MET A 651 1.36 7.95 -14.38
C MET A 651 0.77 8.66 -13.15
N SER A 652 -0.09 9.66 -13.35
CA SER A 652 -0.70 10.43 -12.28
C SER A 652 -1.62 9.53 -11.45
N PHE A 653 -1.63 9.72 -10.12
CA PHE A 653 -2.49 9.00 -9.17
C PHE A 653 -2.18 7.50 -8.97
N GLY A 654 -1.00 7.02 -9.36
CA GLY A 654 -0.46 5.74 -8.91
C GLY A 654 -0.88 4.49 -9.69
N GLU A 655 -1.79 4.61 -10.66
CA GLU A 655 -2.11 3.55 -11.62
C GLU A 655 -1.84 4.02 -13.06
N PRO A 656 -1.04 3.27 -13.85
CA PRO A 656 -0.66 3.70 -15.18
C PRO A 656 -1.82 3.60 -16.16
N LYS A 657 -2.02 4.66 -16.95
CA LYS A 657 -3.04 4.77 -17.99
C LYS A 657 -2.37 5.04 -19.33
N LEU A 658 -2.79 4.37 -20.38
CA LEU A 658 -2.20 4.51 -21.71
C LEU A 658 -3.31 4.82 -22.71
N ARG A 659 -3.05 5.73 -23.63
CA ARG A 659 -3.85 5.91 -24.86
C ARG A 659 -2.97 5.59 -26.05
N PHE A 660 -3.47 4.74 -26.93
CA PHE A 660 -2.64 4.22 -28.01
C PHE A 660 -3.47 3.86 -29.24
N ARG A 661 -2.99 4.28 -30.41
CA ARG A 661 -3.39 3.75 -31.71
C ARG A 661 -2.27 4.09 -32.70
N ARG A 662 -1.49 3.08 -33.07
CA ARG A 662 -0.18 3.31 -33.70
C ARG A 662 -0.21 4.14 -34.99
N ASP A 663 -1.22 3.92 -35.83
CA ASP A 663 -1.33 4.55 -37.15
C ASP A 663 -1.65 6.05 -37.14
N ILE A 664 -1.97 6.61 -35.96
CA ILE A 664 -2.31 8.03 -35.81
C ILE A 664 -1.38 8.78 -34.88
N ILE A 665 -0.31 8.15 -34.39
CA ILE A 665 0.64 8.74 -33.45
C ILE A 665 1.92 9.11 -34.20
N SER A 666 2.31 10.38 -34.10
CA SER A 666 3.60 10.88 -34.59
C SER A 666 4.39 11.54 -33.45
N PRO A 667 5.62 11.09 -33.15
CA PRO A 667 6.48 11.74 -32.16
C PRO A 667 6.98 13.10 -32.68
N THR A 668 7.08 14.11 -31.81
CA THR A 668 7.57 15.46 -32.17
C THR A 668 9.07 15.66 -31.91
N THR A 669 9.73 14.70 -31.26
CA THR A 669 11.17 14.71 -30.96
C THR A 669 11.78 13.33 -31.20
N GLN A 670 13.11 13.27 -31.39
CA GLN A 670 13.81 11.98 -31.54
C GLN A 670 13.68 11.11 -30.28
N ALA A 671 13.81 11.70 -29.09
CA ALA A 671 13.66 10.94 -27.83
C ALA A 671 12.23 10.39 -27.65
N ALA A 672 11.21 11.10 -28.12
CA ALA A 672 9.84 10.59 -28.17
C ALA A 672 9.68 9.46 -29.20
N ALA A 673 10.42 9.52 -30.32
CA ALA A 673 10.43 8.47 -31.33
C ALA A 673 11.07 7.18 -30.79
N ASP A 674 12.21 7.29 -30.10
CA ASP A 674 12.91 6.15 -29.49
C ASP A 674 12.02 5.47 -28.43
N ALA A 675 11.35 6.26 -27.59
CA ALA A 675 10.41 5.74 -26.59
C ALA A 675 9.16 5.07 -27.20
N LEU A 676 8.67 5.60 -28.32
CA LEU A 676 7.56 4.98 -29.06
C LEU A 676 7.98 3.67 -29.73
N GLU A 677 9.20 3.60 -30.25
CA GLU A 677 9.77 2.37 -30.82
C GLU A 677 9.91 1.27 -29.76
N GLU A 678 10.33 1.63 -28.55
CA GLU A 678 10.40 0.69 -27.42
C GLU A 678 9.00 0.13 -27.07
N LEU A 679 8.00 1.00 -26.99
CA LEU A 679 6.59 0.59 -26.78
C LEU A 679 6.09 -0.32 -27.90
N ASP A 680 6.39 0.00 -29.17
CA ASP A 680 6.02 -0.82 -30.33
C ASP A 680 6.62 -2.23 -30.21
N LYS A 681 7.90 -2.32 -29.83
CA LYS A 681 8.59 -3.60 -29.66
C LYS A 681 7.93 -4.47 -28.60
N ILE A 682 7.58 -3.91 -27.44
CA ILE A 682 6.88 -4.64 -26.36
C ILE A 682 5.51 -5.14 -26.85
N LEU A 683 4.77 -4.30 -27.59
CA LEU A 683 3.46 -4.65 -28.13
C LEU A 683 3.53 -5.68 -29.26
N ASP A 684 4.63 -5.72 -30.01
CA ASP A 684 4.92 -6.74 -31.03
C ASP A 684 5.30 -8.08 -30.38
N GLU A 685 6.10 -8.07 -29.32
CA GLU A 685 6.41 -9.26 -28.53
C GLU A 685 5.15 -9.87 -27.91
N CYS A 686 4.17 -9.04 -27.51
CA CYS A 686 2.84 -9.49 -27.07
C CYS A 686 2.03 -10.23 -28.17
N LYS A 687 2.38 -10.08 -29.45
CA LYS A 687 1.76 -10.83 -30.55
C LYS A 687 2.39 -12.23 -30.71
N SER A 688 3.63 -12.43 -30.26
CA SER A 688 4.37 -13.69 -30.38
C SER A 688 3.89 -14.75 -29.38
N SER A 689 3.91 -16.02 -29.76
CA SER A 689 3.36 -17.13 -28.95
C SER A 689 4.38 -17.80 -28.01
N SER A 690 5.53 -17.16 -27.77
CA SER A 690 6.76 -17.81 -27.28
C SER A 690 7.15 -17.51 -25.81
N GLY A 691 6.18 -17.60 -24.88
CA GLY A 691 6.50 -18.08 -23.52
C GLY A 691 6.45 -17.12 -22.33
N ARG A 692 5.99 -15.86 -22.47
CA ARG A 692 5.63 -15.00 -21.31
C ARG A 692 4.46 -14.09 -21.69
N SER A 693 3.25 -14.66 -21.74
CA SER A 693 2.12 -13.95 -22.37
C SER A 693 1.49 -12.90 -21.45
N LEU A 694 1.96 -11.65 -21.55
CA LEU A 694 1.27 -10.45 -21.03
C LEU A 694 -0.12 -10.29 -21.67
N ARG A 695 -0.27 -10.79 -22.89
CA ARG A 695 -1.54 -10.85 -23.64
C ARG A 695 -2.48 -11.90 -23.05
N LYS A 696 -3.72 -11.48 -22.81
CA LYS A 696 -4.87 -12.34 -22.52
C LYS A 696 -5.75 -12.43 -23.77
N VAL A 697 -6.22 -13.62 -24.13
CA VAL A 697 -7.05 -13.85 -25.33
C VAL A 697 -8.38 -14.46 -24.91
N MET A 698 -9.47 -13.87 -25.39
CA MET A 698 -10.82 -14.37 -25.22
C MET A 698 -11.38 -14.79 -26.57
N LYS A 699 -11.69 -16.07 -26.71
CA LYS A 699 -12.26 -16.69 -27.91
C LYS A 699 -13.79 -16.70 -27.83
N ALA A 700 -14.44 -17.21 -28.87
CA ALA A 700 -15.88 -17.39 -28.90
C ALA A 700 -16.38 -18.30 -27.76
N GLU A 701 -15.56 -19.25 -27.32
CA GLU A 701 -15.88 -20.10 -26.16
C GLU A 701 -15.91 -19.33 -24.83
N ASP A 702 -15.07 -18.28 -24.70
CA ASP A 702 -14.98 -17.44 -23.50
C ASP A 702 -16.01 -16.30 -23.52
N LEU A 703 -16.38 -15.84 -24.72
CA LEU A 703 -17.35 -14.78 -24.98
C LEU A 703 -18.44 -15.27 -25.97
N PRO A 704 -19.28 -16.25 -25.59
CA PRO A 704 -20.40 -16.70 -26.42
C PRO A 704 -21.53 -15.65 -26.51
N ASP A 705 -22.51 -15.92 -27.37
CA ASP A 705 -23.75 -15.15 -27.49
C ASP A 705 -24.40 -14.90 -26.12
N GLY A 706 -24.84 -13.66 -25.87
CA GLY A 706 -25.40 -13.23 -24.59
C GLY A 706 -24.37 -12.82 -23.54
N MET A 707 -23.08 -12.76 -23.86
CA MET A 707 -22.06 -12.19 -22.96
C MET A 707 -21.90 -10.68 -23.16
N VAL A 708 -21.72 -9.96 -22.07
CA VAL A 708 -21.30 -8.56 -22.06
C VAL A 708 -19.94 -8.46 -21.40
N ILE A 709 -18.96 -7.88 -22.09
CA ILE A 709 -17.68 -7.49 -21.50
C ILE A 709 -17.63 -5.97 -21.36
N VAL A 710 -17.27 -5.50 -20.16
CA VAL A 710 -16.97 -4.09 -19.87
C VAL A 710 -15.48 -3.98 -19.62
N VAL A 711 -14.84 -2.96 -20.18
CA VAL A 711 -13.38 -2.75 -20.09
C VAL A 711 -13.09 -1.29 -19.75
N ASP A 712 -12.20 -1.07 -18.79
CA ASP A 712 -11.53 0.21 -18.58
C ASP A 712 -10.54 0.47 -19.72
N ASN A 713 -10.93 1.39 -20.59
CA ASN A 713 -10.29 1.69 -21.85
C ASN A 713 -8.87 2.27 -21.70
N ALA A 714 -8.52 2.80 -20.53
CA ALA A 714 -7.22 3.40 -20.28
C ALA A 714 -6.29 2.46 -19.48
N LYS A 715 -6.85 1.48 -18.76
CA LYS A 715 -6.08 0.41 -18.09
C LYS A 715 -5.74 -0.77 -19.02
N TRP A 716 -6.43 -0.90 -20.16
CA TRP A 716 -6.27 -2.04 -21.06
C TRP A 716 -6.19 -1.63 -22.53
N LEU A 717 -5.15 -2.09 -23.22
CA LEU A 717 -5.10 -2.10 -24.67
C LEU A 717 -5.82 -3.33 -25.18
N HIS A 718 -6.49 -3.19 -26.31
CA HIS A 718 -7.23 -4.28 -26.92
C HIS A 718 -6.93 -4.43 -28.42
N ALA A 719 -7.03 -5.66 -28.90
CA ALA A 719 -6.84 -6.02 -30.29
C ALA A 719 -7.84 -7.12 -30.69
N ARG A 720 -8.10 -7.23 -31.99
CA ARG A 720 -8.94 -8.28 -32.57
C ARG A 720 -8.17 -8.97 -33.69
N ASN A 721 -8.13 -10.30 -33.68
CA ASN A 721 -7.63 -11.03 -34.85
C ASN A 721 -8.64 -10.93 -36.02
N GLN A 722 -8.32 -11.58 -37.14
CA GLN A 722 -9.20 -11.61 -38.30
C GLN A 722 -10.55 -12.23 -37.94
N VAL A 723 -11.64 -11.63 -38.41
CA VAL A 723 -12.99 -12.22 -38.32
C VAL A 723 -13.15 -13.21 -39.46
N ASN A 724 -13.66 -14.39 -39.15
CA ASN A 724 -13.89 -15.47 -40.09
C ASN A 724 -15.38 -15.72 -40.33
N ASP A 725 -16.24 -15.26 -39.41
CA ASP A 725 -17.69 -15.36 -39.54
C ASP A 725 -18.30 -14.04 -40.06
N PRO A 726 -18.89 -14.03 -41.27
CA PRO A 726 -19.55 -12.85 -41.82
C PRO A 726 -20.80 -12.41 -41.04
N ASP A 727 -21.37 -13.30 -40.22
CA ASP A 727 -22.55 -13.03 -39.40
C ASP A 727 -22.20 -12.56 -37.98
N ARG A 728 -20.90 -12.47 -37.63
CA ARG A 728 -20.46 -12.02 -36.31
C ARG A 728 -21.03 -10.63 -36.00
N HIS A 729 -21.70 -10.50 -34.87
CA HIS A 729 -22.36 -9.27 -34.47
C HIS A 729 -22.14 -8.98 -33.00
N LEU A 730 -21.45 -7.88 -32.70
CA LEU A 730 -21.42 -7.30 -31.35
C LEU A 730 -22.09 -5.93 -31.34
N ARG A 731 -22.52 -5.48 -30.17
CA ARG A 731 -22.95 -4.10 -29.95
C ARG A 731 -22.02 -3.40 -28.95
N ARG A 732 -21.53 -2.22 -29.31
CA ARG A 732 -20.60 -1.43 -28.52
C ARG A 732 -21.28 -0.19 -27.93
N VAL A 733 -20.91 0.14 -26.70
CA VAL A 733 -21.15 1.46 -26.08
C VAL A 733 -19.84 1.96 -25.47
N ARG A 734 -19.65 3.28 -25.43
CA ARG A 734 -18.54 3.97 -24.78
C ARG A 734 -19.12 5.06 -23.88
N TRP A 735 -18.54 5.27 -22.71
CA TRP A 735 -19.06 6.28 -21.78
C TRP A 735 -17.96 6.81 -20.85
N ASN A 736 -18.35 7.75 -19.99
CA ASN A 736 -17.46 8.38 -19.02
C ASN A 736 -16.23 9.03 -19.68
N ALA A 737 -16.47 9.89 -20.67
CA ALA A 737 -15.41 10.69 -21.29
C ALA A 737 -14.77 11.63 -20.25
N GLN A 738 -13.45 11.52 -20.09
CA GLN A 738 -12.68 12.28 -19.12
C GLN A 738 -11.35 12.72 -19.73
N PRO A 739 -10.81 13.91 -19.37
CA PRO A 739 -9.49 14.33 -19.81
C PRO A 739 -8.44 13.24 -19.56
N PHE A 740 -7.61 12.94 -20.56
CA PHE A 740 -6.66 11.82 -20.46
C PHE A 740 -5.61 12.00 -19.37
N ALA A 741 -5.03 13.21 -19.28
CA ALA A 741 -4.11 13.62 -18.23
C ALA A 741 -4.73 14.78 -17.45
N ALA A 742 -4.47 14.85 -16.14
CA ALA A 742 -4.87 16.00 -15.33
C ALA A 742 -4.19 17.26 -15.88
N ALA A 743 -4.94 18.38 -15.96
CA ALA A 743 -4.33 19.68 -16.23
C ALA A 743 -3.31 19.95 -15.12
N CYS A 744 -2.03 20.09 -15.49
CA CYS A 744 -0.96 20.50 -14.58
C CYS A 744 -1.18 21.92 -14.06
#